data_AF-A0A6A6RVR9-F1
#
_entry.id   AF-A0A6A6RVR9-F1
#
_cell.length_a   1.000
_cell.length_b   1.000
_cell.length_c   1.000
_cell.angle_alpha   90.00
_cell.angle_beta   90.00
_cell.angle_gamma   90.00
#
_symmetry.space_group_name_H-M   'P 1'
#
loop_
_entity.id
_entity.type
_entity.pdbx_description
1 polymer ?
#
loop_
_entity_poly.entity_id
_entity_poly.type
_entity_poly.pdbx_seq_one_letter_code
_entity_poly.pdbx_strand_id
1 'polypeptide(L)'
;MSYNKEERDLAEGHQMQHLHNFEHYTPSTQEELERPFLSDSPVSPVHPLHHADHAGQQPEPQTGHAQAPSAYNLEETYTPNATMYNPNADQRASMYTLQETYAPNAAMYNPQASMSSMSDGDNPEAYHPYQDASPTSSELDNSWVKRQQTVKKGNGMQRSKTRKVKLVQGSILSIDYPVPSAVQNATEPRYRNSEGAFEEEFTKMRYTAATCDPNDFTLKNGYDLRPHMYNRHTELLIAITYYNEDKNLLARTLHGTMKNIREICRLKRSQFWNTGGPAWQKIVVTLIFDGIDKVDKEVFDVLATVGIYQDGVLKKDVNGKETVAHIFEYTSQISVTPDQQLIRPGEGADESRILPPVQFIFCLKQNNSKKINSHRWLFNAFGRILNPEVTILIDAGTKPGPRSLLSLWEAFYNDKDLGGACGEIHAMLEGGRALLNPLVAIQNFEYKISNVLDKPLESAFGYVSVLPGAFSAYRFRAIMGRPLEQYFHGDHTLSKVLGPKGIDAMNIFKKNMFLAEDRILCFELVAKAGQKWHLSYVKASKGETDVPDGAAEFIGQRRRWLNGSFAASLYSMMHFGRLYSSGHSIIRLFLLHVQLVYNFMNVLFSWFSLAAYYLTTTVIMDLVGSPQEAANYHGWPFGDKVTPILNVIIGYIYVAFLILQFILALGNRPSGSKNSYVASFVVFGMIQTYLLVLTGYLVYRAFSSNPIGEQISFASGQAFWDSMFGPKAGVAGLIIIAIITIYGLNYVASFLYLDPWHMFHSFPQYMVLMSTYINILMIYSFNNWHDVSWGTKGSNIAESLPSATIITSPHTKEVVVEEIEQEQSDIDSQFEKVVQRALTPMKKKTDQVEIKDTEDSYKSFRTGLVYSWLLSNIALILVVTTDDFKTAGVGSASSTRTPGYFRFLLYSTAVLSIIRFLGFLYFLCRTGFKSMLVKR
;
A
#
# COMPACT_ATOMS: atom_id res chain seq x y z
N MET A 1 24.51 -14.87 75.19
CA MET A 1 25.96 -14.85 74.90
C MET A 1 26.23 -15.99 73.93
N SER A 2 27.00 -15.78 72.86
CA SER A 2 27.40 -16.75 71.80
C SER A 2 26.35 -17.66 71.13
N TYR A 3 26.08 -17.34 69.87
CA TYR A 3 26.14 -18.21 68.67
C TYR A 3 25.25 -19.46 68.44
N ASN A 4 24.71 -19.47 67.22
CA ASN A 4 24.22 -20.57 66.37
C ASN A 4 23.15 -21.56 66.86
N LYS A 5 22.01 -21.52 66.16
CA LYS A 5 21.18 -22.70 65.86
C LYS A 5 20.24 -22.40 64.69
N GLU A 6 20.20 -23.26 63.68
CA GLU A 6 18.97 -23.71 63.01
C GLU A 6 19.29 -24.84 62.00
N GLU A 7 18.89 -26.06 62.36
CA GLU A 7 18.89 -27.28 61.54
C GLU A 7 17.96 -28.29 62.23
N ARG A 8 17.47 -29.30 61.48
CA ARG A 8 16.57 -30.41 61.91
C ARG A 8 15.11 -30.03 62.15
N ASP A 9 14.12 -30.93 62.12
CA ASP A 9 13.86 -32.20 61.41
C ASP A 9 12.34 -32.47 61.66
N LEU A 10 11.52 -32.80 60.67
CA LEU A 10 11.16 -34.17 60.27
C LEU A 10 10.78 -35.14 61.42
N ALA A 11 9.46 -35.30 61.64
CA ALA A 11 8.84 -36.53 62.15
C ALA A 11 7.35 -36.63 61.74
N GLU A 12 6.98 -37.80 61.20
CA GLU A 12 5.73 -38.60 61.37
C GLU A 12 4.40 -37.90 61.79
N GLY A 13 3.22 -38.19 61.21
CA GLY A 13 2.85 -39.04 60.07
C GLY A 13 1.77 -40.09 60.39
N HIS A 14 0.55 -39.96 59.84
CA HIS A 14 -0.39 -41.08 59.65
C HIS A 14 -1.46 -40.80 58.57
N GLN A 15 -1.85 -41.88 57.89
CA GLN A 15 -3.00 -42.17 57.01
C GLN A 15 -4.24 -41.23 57.16
N MET A 16 -5.05 -40.91 56.14
CA MET A 16 -5.33 -41.52 54.81
C MET A 16 -6.10 -40.45 53.95
N GLN A 17 -6.41 -40.52 52.64
CA GLN A 17 -6.43 -41.56 51.58
C GLN A 17 -5.96 -41.01 50.21
N HIS A 18 -5.41 -41.92 49.38
CA HIS A 18 -5.70 -42.21 47.95
C HIS A 18 -6.64 -41.28 47.12
N LEU A 19 -6.45 -41.08 45.81
CA LEU A 19 -5.33 -41.41 44.89
C LEU A 19 -5.53 -40.65 43.56
N HIS A 20 -4.47 -40.10 42.97
CA HIS A 20 -4.14 -40.29 41.54
C HIS A 20 -2.76 -39.68 41.24
N ASN A 21 -1.87 -40.47 40.65
CA ASN A 21 -0.54 -40.02 40.25
C ASN A 21 -0.48 -39.79 38.73
N PHE A 22 0.47 -38.97 38.28
CA PHE A 22 0.82 -38.88 36.87
C PHE A 22 1.50 -40.17 36.38
N GLU A 23 1.29 -40.55 35.11
CA GLU A 23 2.39 -41.01 34.26
C GLU A 23 2.06 -40.87 32.76
N HIS A 24 3.05 -41.17 31.93
CA HIS A 24 3.16 -40.82 30.50
C HIS A 24 1.96 -41.17 29.60
N TYR A 25 1.67 -40.29 28.63
CA TYR A 25 1.20 -40.69 27.30
C TYR A 25 1.77 -39.81 26.19
N THR A 26 2.21 -40.45 25.11
CA THR A 26 2.39 -39.85 23.78
C THR A 26 1.06 -39.89 23.01
N PRO A 27 0.88 -39.06 21.97
CA PRO A 27 -0.07 -39.37 20.91
C PRO A 27 0.60 -39.49 19.54
N SER A 28 0.23 -40.54 18.81
CA SER A 28 0.53 -40.74 17.39
C SER A 28 -0.53 -40.08 16.48
N THR A 29 -0.36 -40.26 15.17
CA THR A 29 -1.14 -39.73 14.05
C THR A 29 -2.62 -40.14 13.98
N GLN A 30 -3.38 -39.38 13.15
CA GLN A 30 -4.76 -39.65 12.65
C GLN A 30 -5.89 -39.52 13.70
N GLU A 31 -7.11 -39.08 13.39
CA GLU A 31 -7.69 -38.29 12.29
C GLU A 31 -9.00 -37.63 12.83
N GLU A 32 -9.94 -37.20 11.97
CA GLU A 32 -11.28 -36.66 12.32
C GLU A 32 -11.36 -35.30 13.05
N LEU A 33 -12.43 -34.50 12.90
CA LEU A 33 -13.22 -34.19 11.69
C LEU A 33 -13.88 -32.79 11.88
N GLU A 34 -14.26 -32.14 10.79
CA GLU A 34 -14.86 -30.80 10.81
C GLU A 34 -16.36 -30.81 11.17
N ARG A 35 -16.83 -29.78 11.90
CA ARG A 35 -18.26 -29.44 11.98
C ARG A 35 -18.47 -27.91 11.98
N PRO A 36 -19.08 -27.33 10.94
CA PRO A 36 -19.60 -25.96 10.98
C PRO A 36 -20.99 -25.94 11.65
N PHE A 37 -21.31 -24.84 12.35
CA PHE A 37 -22.64 -24.64 12.93
C PHE A 37 -23.65 -24.15 11.87
N LEU A 38 -24.54 -25.03 11.43
CA LEU A 38 -25.84 -24.71 10.85
C LEU A 38 -26.89 -25.66 11.46
N SER A 39 -28.12 -25.18 11.65
CA SER A 39 -29.17 -25.89 12.39
C SER A 39 -30.18 -26.58 11.45
N ASP A 40 -30.51 -27.83 11.77
CA ASP A 40 -31.59 -28.64 11.16
C ASP A 40 -32.96 -27.92 11.22
N SER A 41 -33.99 -28.26 10.43
CA SER A 41 -34.70 -29.56 10.43
C SER A 41 -35.73 -29.64 9.23
N PRO A 42 -36.59 -30.68 9.07
CA PRO A 42 -36.22 -31.89 8.32
C PRO A 42 -37.29 -32.41 7.32
N VAL A 43 -36.89 -33.19 6.30
CA VAL A 43 -37.79 -34.10 5.53
C VAL A 43 -37.05 -35.38 5.15
N SER A 44 -37.72 -36.54 5.23
CA SER A 44 -37.15 -37.89 4.99
C SER A 44 -37.16 -38.33 3.51
N PRO A 45 -36.33 -39.32 3.11
CA PRO A 45 -36.08 -39.66 1.70
C PRO A 45 -36.91 -40.85 1.15
N VAL A 46 -36.84 -41.05 -0.17
CA VAL A 46 -37.30 -42.26 -0.89
C VAL A 46 -36.20 -42.72 -1.87
N HIS A 47 -36.06 -44.03 -2.09
CA HIS A 47 -34.99 -44.65 -2.90
C HIS A 47 -35.24 -44.61 -4.43
N PRO A 48 -34.17 -44.67 -5.27
CA PRO A 48 -34.26 -44.76 -6.73
C PRO A 48 -34.10 -46.22 -7.27
N LEU A 49 -34.56 -46.49 -8.51
CA LEU A 49 -34.24 -47.70 -9.28
C LEU A 49 -34.11 -47.45 -10.81
N HIS A 50 -33.37 -48.36 -11.47
CA HIS A 50 -32.96 -48.45 -12.90
C HIS A 50 -34.04 -48.16 -13.96
N HIS A 51 -33.73 -47.68 -15.18
CA HIS A 51 -33.01 -48.32 -16.33
C HIS A 51 -32.49 -47.22 -17.31
N ALA A 52 -31.39 -47.31 -18.09
CA ALA A 52 -30.94 -48.28 -19.12
C ALA A 52 -31.90 -48.30 -20.36
N ASP A 53 -31.55 -47.91 -21.61
CA ASP A 53 -30.36 -48.18 -22.42
C ASP A 53 -30.35 -47.42 -23.79
N HIS A 54 -29.25 -47.60 -24.56
CA HIS A 54 -29.10 -47.49 -26.03
C HIS A 54 -29.36 -46.19 -26.83
N ALA A 55 -28.23 -45.50 -27.05
CA ALA A 55 -27.74 -44.85 -28.29
C ALA A 55 -28.41 -45.13 -29.67
N GLY A 56 -28.40 -44.12 -30.56
CA GLY A 56 -28.24 -44.33 -32.01
C GLY A 56 -28.73 -43.24 -32.99
N GLN A 57 -27.80 -42.73 -33.82
CA GLN A 57 -27.99 -42.19 -35.20
C GLN A 57 -28.76 -40.87 -35.47
N GLN A 58 -28.19 -40.06 -36.39
CA GLN A 58 -28.86 -39.00 -37.16
C GLN A 58 -29.43 -39.61 -38.46
N PRO A 59 -30.39 -38.97 -39.17
CA PRO A 59 -30.03 -37.98 -40.20
C PRO A 59 -31.04 -36.81 -40.40
N GLU A 60 -30.65 -35.82 -41.21
CA GLU A 60 -31.51 -34.82 -41.89
C GLU A 60 -32.05 -35.41 -43.24
N PRO A 61 -32.87 -34.73 -44.11
CA PRO A 61 -33.32 -33.32 -44.10
C PRO A 61 -34.77 -32.99 -44.60
N GLN A 62 -35.10 -31.67 -44.59
CA GLN A 62 -35.99 -30.89 -45.50
C GLN A 62 -37.55 -30.92 -45.44
N THR A 63 -38.13 -29.70 -45.38
CA THR A 63 -39.50 -29.23 -45.80
C THR A 63 -40.72 -29.82 -45.07
N GLY A 64 -41.83 -29.12 -44.76
CA GLY A 64 -42.31 -27.72 -44.88
C GLY A 64 -43.64 -27.59 -44.06
N HIS A 65 -44.50 -26.55 -44.09
CA HIS A 65 -44.54 -25.22 -44.71
C HIS A 65 -45.70 -24.37 -44.06
N ALA A 66 -46.12 -23.23 -44.65
CA ALA A 66 -47.19 -22.28 -44.22
C ALA A 66 -46.88 -21.43 -42.94
N GLN A 67 -47.25 -20.14 -42.83
CA GLN A 67 -47.93 -19.18 -43.73
C GLN A 67 -47.30 -17.75 -43.59
N ALA A 68 -47.67 -16.79 -44.45
CA ALA A 68 -47.01 -15.46 -44.63
C ALA A 68 -48.05 -14.29 -44.57
N PRO A 69 -47.76 -12.96 -44.78
CA PRO A 69 -46.52 -12.22 -45.15
C PRO A 69 -46.16 -11.13 -44.08
N SER A 70 -45.51 -9.96 -44.28
CA SER A 70 -45.07 -9.14 -45.44
C SER A 70 -43.95 -8.10 -45.07
N ALA A 71 -43.56 -7.25 -46.02
CA ALA A 71 -42.70 -6.04 -45.89
C ALA A 71 -43.38 -4.81 -46.62
N TYR A 72 -42.87 -3.57 -46.79
CA TYR A 72 -41.51 -3.06 -47.11
C TYR A 72 -41.30 -1.54 -46.84
N ASN A 73 -40.04 -1.17 -46.51
CA ASN A 73 -39.15 -0.05 -46.95
C ASN A 73 -39.61 1.32 -47.56
N LEU A 74 -38.70 2.32 -47.35
CA LEU A 74 -38.18 3.41 -48.23
C LEU A 74 -38.49 4.93 -48.00
N GLU A 75 -37.39 5.66 -47.75
CA GLU A 75 -36.87 7.00 -48.14
C GLU A 75 -37.72 8.24 -48.63
N GLU A 76 -37.40 9.37 -47.99
CA GLU A 76 -37.07 10.76 -48.48
C GLU A 76 -38.03 11.79 -49.18
N THR A 77 -37.95 13.02 -48.62
CA THR A 77 -37.80 14.38 -49.25
C THR A 77 -38.91 15.04 -50.10
N TYR A 78 -39.54 16.14 -49.59
CA TYR A 78 -39.49 17.53 -50.13
C TYR A 78 -40.33 18.55 -49.30
N THR A 79 -40.12 19.87 -49.50
CA THR A 79 -40.87 21.01 -48.89
C THR A 79 -41.62 21.85 -49.95
N PRO A 80 -42.55 22.78 -49.61
CA PRO A 80 -42.14 24.21 -49.40
C PRO A 80 -43.07 25.14 -48.55
N ASN A 81 -42.57 26.37 -48.31
CA ASN A 81 -43.28 27.68 -48.14
C ASN A 81 -44.10 28.06 -46.88
N ALA A 82 -43.40 28.73 -45.96
CA ALA A 82 -43.70 29.93 -45.15
C ALA A 82 -45.04 30.71 -45.22
N THR A 83 -45.40 31.32 -44.07
CA THR A 83 -45.86 32.74 -43.97
C THR A 83 -45.64 33.30 -42.55
N MET A 84 -45.71 34.62 -42.35
CA MET A 84 -45.33 35.33 -41.11
C MET A 84 -46.50 35.53 -40.12
N TYR A 85 -46.21 35.46 -38.81
CA TYR A 85 -46.72 36.46 -37.85
C TYR A 85 -45.87 36.55 -36.57
N ASN A 86 -45.77 37.76 -35.98
CA ASN A 86 -45.21 38.05 -34.66
C ASN A 86 -45.85 39.35 -34.14
N PRO A 87 -46.37 39.38 -32.90
CA PRO A 87 -45.87 40.41 -31.99
C PRO A 87 -45.73 39.96 -30.52
N ASN A 88 -44.50 40.10 -30.02
CA ASN A 88 -44.04 40.32 -28.65
C ASN A 88 -45.09 40.50 -27.52
N ALA A 89 -44.87 39.77 -26.42
CA ALA A 89 -44.91 40.34 -25.05
C ALA A 89 -44.03 39.49 -24.10
N ASP A 90 -43.07 40.15 -23.43
CA ASP A 90 -42.50 39.93 -22.08
C ASP A 90 -42.38 38.50 -21.45
N GLN A 91 -41.31 38.15 -20.70
CA GLN A 91 -40.28 39.00 -20.07
C GLN A 91 -38.97 38.24 -19.74
N ARG A 92 -37.82 38.88 -20.03
CA ARG A 92 -36.49 38.79 -19.36
C ARG A 92 -35.86 37.42 -19.04
N ALA A 93 -34.73 37.14 -19.71
CA ALA A 93 -33.73 36.15 -19.29
C ALA A 93 -32.50 36.83 -18.64
N SER A 94 -31.70 36.05 -17.89
CA SER A 94 -30.42 36.48 -17.31
C SER A 94 -29.29 35.59 -17.84
N MET A 95 -28.54 36.06 -18.84
CA MET A 95 -27.34 35.37 -19.36
C MET A 95 -26.08 35.84 -18.65
N TYR A 96 -25.23 34.91 -18.24
CA TYR A 96 -23.80 35.14 -18.03
C TYR A 96 -22.98 34.01 -18.67
N THR A 97 -22.38 34.31 -19.81
CA THR A 97 -21.48 33.42 -20.55
C THR A 97 -20.03 33.81 -20.26
N LEU A 98 -19.28 32.95 -19.59
CA LEU A 98 -17.83 33.13 -19.40
C LEU A 98 -17.08 32.65 -20.64
N GLN A 99 -16.56 33.61 -21.41
CA GLN A 99 -15.80 33.38 -22.63
C GLN A 99 -14.48 34.16 -22.55
N GLU A 100 -13.36 33.46 -22.38
CA GLU A 100 -12.03 34.07 -22.35
C GLU A 100 -11.20 33.68 -23.58
N THR A 101 -10.35 34.63 -24.01
CA THR A 101 -9.68 34.60 -25.31
C THR A 101 -8.17 34.40 -25.15
N TYR A 102 -7.57 33.54 -25.97
CA TYR A 102 -6.13 33.32 -26.01
C TYR A 102 -5.37 34.48 -26.69
N ALA A 103 -4.32 34.99 -26.03
CA ALA A 103 -3.17 35.65 -26.68
C ALA A 103 -1.89 35.47 -25.80
N PRO A 104 -0.69 35.28 -26.38
CA PRO A 104 0.51 34.90 -25.62
C PRO A 104 1.59 36.00 -25.48
N ASN A 105 2.68 35.62 -24.80
CA ASN A 105 3.99 36.28 -24.66
C ASN A 105 4.13 37.38 -23.59
N ALA A 106 5.37 37.51 -23.11
CA ALA A 106 5.74 38.27 -21.93
C ALA A 106 6.77 39.36 -22.23
N ALA A 107 6.77 40.42 -21.42
CA ALA A 107 7.87 41.37 -21.28
C ALA A 107 7.95 41.85 -19.82
N MET A 108 9.17 42.08 -19.32
CA MET A 108 9.38 42.77 -18.05
C MET A 108 9.16 44.27 -18.23
N TYR A 109 8.56 44.94 -17.25
CA TYR A 109 9.05 46.26 -16.80
C TYR A 109 8.57 46.61 -15.38
N ASN A 110 9.29 47.51 -14.73
CA ASN A 110 9.02 48.07 -13.40
C ASN A 110 9.23 49.59 -13.50
N PRO A 111 8.34 50.43 -12.92
CA PRO A 111 8.88 51.59 -12.22
C PRO A 111 8.16 52.03 -10.94
N GLN A 112 8.97 52.71 -10.14
CA GLN A 112 8.74 53.39 -8.87
C GLN A 112 7.60 54.45 -8.83
N ALA A 113 6.82 54.38 -7.74
CA ALA A 113 6.57 55.43 -6.74
C ALA A 113 6.48 56.93 -7.11
N SER A 114 5.30 57.51 -6.81
CA SER A 114 5.09 58.86 -6.22
C SER A 114 3.65 58.93 -5.66
N MET A 115 3.19 59.68 -4.65
CA MET A 115 3.64 60.43 -3.44
C MET A 115 2.69 61.65 -3.28
N SER A 116 2.33 62.03 -2.04
CA SER A 116 1.38 63.13 -1.66
C SER A 116 -0.12 62.88 -1.96
N SER A 117 -1.10 63.43 -1.21
CA SER A 117 -1.09 64.53 -0.21
C SER A 117 -1.87 64.22 1.10
N MET A 118 -1.79 65.12 2.09
CA MET A 118 -2.36 65.00 3.46
C MET A 118 -3.48 66.01 3.75
N SER A 119 -4.29 65.76 4.79
CA SER A 119 -4.81 66.78 5.72
C SER A 119 -5.20 66.16 7.07
N ASP A 120 -4.81 66.80 8.17
CA ASP A 120 -4.62 66.19 9.51
C ASP A 120 -5.87 66.05 10.42
N GLY A 121 -5.67 65.37 11.56
CA GLY A 121 -6.65 65.26 12.66
C GLY A 121 -6.16 64.45 13.87
N ASP A 122 -5.30 65.06 14.71
CA ASP A 122 -4.98 64.81 16.14
C ASP A 122 -5.72 63.70 16.93
N ASN A 123 -5.12 62.95 17.89
CA ASN A 123 -3.77 62.99 18.51
C ASN A 123 -3.42 61.55 19.08
N PRO A 124 -2.49 61.26 20.04
CA PRO A 124 -1.62 60.07 19.91
C PRO A 124 -1.69 59.01 21.03
N GLU A 125 -1.41 57.73 20.71
CA GLU A 125 -0.75 56.82 21.68
C GLU A 125 -0.15 55.53 21.04
N ALA A 126 0.81 54.94 21.76
CA ALA A 126 1.37 53.58 21.66
C ALA A 126 1.56 52.92 20.27
N TYR A 127 2.79 52.99 19.75
CA TYR A 127 3.25 52.17 18.61
C TYR A 127 3.45 50.70 19.03
N HIS A 128 2.61 49.78 18.55
CA HIS A 128 2.86 48.33 18.61
C HIS A 128 2.95 47.74 17.19
N PRO A 129 3.97 46.92 16.86
CA PRO A 129 4.10 46.35 15.53
C PRO A 129 2.97 45.37 15.21
N TYR A 130 2.51 45.36 13.96
CA TYR A 130 1.58 44.35 13.45
C TYR A 130 2.17 42.95 13.62
N GLN A 131 1.52 42.14 14.46
CA GLN A 131 1.68 40.69 14.38
C GLN A 131 0.74 40.17 13.29
N ASP A 132 1.31 39.52 12.26
CA ASP A 132 0.54 38.66 11.35
C ASP A 132 -0.05 37.50 12.17
N ALA A 133 -1.29 37.69 12.62
CA ALA A 133 -2.05 36.71 13.38
C ALA A 133 -2.35 35.49 12.49
N SER A 134 -1.43 34.52 12.49
CA SER A 134 -1.61 33.24 11.83
C SER A 134 -2.81 32.52 12.47
N PRO A 135 -3.83 32.11 11.69
CA PRO A 135 -5.03 31.52 12.25
C PRO A 135 -4.71 30.25 13.03
N THR A 136 -5.25 30.15 14.24
CA THR A 136 -4.98 29.03 15.15
C THR A 136 -5.87 27.84 14.80
N SER A 137 -5.49 26.62 15.23
CA SER A 137 -6.25 25.39 14.88
C SER A 137 -7.72 25.47 15.28
N SER A 138 -8.01 26.13 16.42
CA SER A 138 -9.36 26.40 16.90
C SER A 138 -10.22 27.21 15.94
N GLU A 139 -9.66 28.03 15.04
CA GLU A 139 -10.44 28.74 14.02
C GLU A 139 -10.82 27.83 12.84
N LEU A 140 -9.92 26.92 12.44
CA LEU A 140 -10.21 25.88 11.45
C LEU A 140 -11.28 24.92 11.97
N ASP A 141 -11.19 24.50 13.22
CA ASP A 141 -12.19 23.63 13.86
C ASP A 141 -13.55 24.35 13.97
N ASN A 142 -13.57 25.62 14.40
CA ASN A 142 -14.79 26.44 14.37
C ASN A 142 -15.37 26.62 12.96
N SER A 143 -14.54 26.63 11.90
CA SER A 143 -15.01 26.65 10.51
C SER A 143 -15.70 25.33 10.12
N TRP A 144 -15.17 24.19 10.55
CA TRP A 144 -15.75 22.87 10.30
C TRP A 144 -17.10 22.70 10.99
N VAL A 145 -17.20 23.11 12.27
CA VAL A 145 -18.48 23.08 12.99
C VAL A 145 -19.53 23.98 12.30
N LYS A 146 -19.13 25.15 11.81
CA LYS A 146 -20.02 26.04 11.04
C LYS A 146 -20.51 25.40 9.74
N ARG A 147 -19.67 24.67 8.98
CA ARG A 147 -20.07 23.94 7.76
C ARG A 147 -21.20 22.93 8.00
N GLN A 148 -21.17 22.23 9.14
CA GLN A 148 -22.20 21.22 9.47
C GLN A 148 -23.45 21.84 10.16
N GLN A 149 -23.36 23.08 10.66
CA GLN A 149 -24.44 23.78 11.36
C GLN A 149 -25.13 24.88 10.53
N THR A 150 -24.72 25.11 9.27
CA THR A 150 -25.19 26.23 8.43
C THR A 150 -26.72 26.29 8.25
N VAL A 151 -27.40 25.14 8.40
CA VAL A 151 -28.87 24.95 8.27
C VAL A 151 -29.72 25.71 9.31
N LYS A 152 -29.13 26.56 10.18
CA LYS A 152 -29.84 27.23 11.29
C LYS A 152 -29.78 28.76 11.34
N LYS A 153 -29.10 29.47 10.41
CA LYS A 153 -29.04 30.95 10.42
C LYS A 153 -29.10 31.62 9.04
N GLY A 154 -30.25 31.52 8.39
CA GLY A 154 -30.74 32.63 7.55
C GLY A 154 -31.24 33.76 8.47
N ASN A 155 -30.88 35.03 8.20
CA ASN A 155 -31.14 36.14 9.12
C ASN A 155 -32.54 36.78 8.92
N GLY A 156 -33.58 35.94 8.82
CA GLY A 156 -34.96 36.34 8.57
C GLY A 156 -35.94 35.19 8.83
N MET A 157 -37.23 35.51 9.07
CA MET A 157 -38.25 34.53 9.47
C MET A 157 -38.83 33.72 8.30
N GLN A 158 -37.97 32.95 7.61
CA GLN A 158 -38.41 31.86 6.74
C GLN A 158 -38.15 30.53 7.47
N ARG A 159 -39.22 29.76 7.73
CA ARG A 159 -39.09 28.35 8.08
C ARG A 159 -38.62 27.61 6.83
N SER A 160 -37.40 27.08 6.87
CA SER A 160 -36.95 26.11 5.86
C SER A 160 -37.95 24.96 5.77
N LYS A 161 -38.25 24.53 4.54
CA LYS A 161 -39.19 23.42 4.30
C LYS A 161 -38.66 22.15 4.96
N THR A 162 -39.54 21.31 5.50
CA THR A 162 -39.14 20.02 6.07
C THR A 162 -39.75 18.86 5.28
N ARG A 163 -38.88 17.98 4.78
CA ARG A 163 -39.23 16.75 4.08
C ARG A 163 -39.30 15.58 5.07
N LYS A 164 -40.29 14.71 4.87
CA LYS A 164 -40.50 13.49 5.67
C LYS A 164 -39.87 12.28 4.98
N VAL A 165 -38.74 11.81 5.49
CA VAL A 165 -38.00 10.67 4.93
C VAL A 165 -38.39 9.38 5.66
N LYS A 166 -38.86 8.37 4.92
CA LYS A 166 -39.13 7.04 5.48
C LYS A 166 -37.81 6.29 5.69
N LEU A 167 -37.64 5.65 6.86
CA LEU A 167 -36.47 4.80 7.10
C LEU A 167 -36.61 3.47 6.33
N VAL A 168 -35.55 3.07 5.62
CA VAL A 168 -35.45 1.75 4.97
C VAL A 168 -35.48 0.68 6.06
N GLN A 169 -36.37 -0.30 5.90
CA GLN A 169 -36.70 -1.31 6.93
C GLN A 169 -36.94 -0.72 8.33
N GLY A 170 -37.47 0.51 8.41
CA GLY A 170 -37.80 1.18 9.67
C GLY A 170 -36.61 1.59 10.55
N SER A 171 -35.35 1.44 10.08
CA SER A 171 -34.16 1.72 10.88
C SER A 171 -32.97 2.34 10.14
N ILE A 172 -32.88 2.21 8.81
CA ILE A 172 -31.77 2.76 8.02
C ILE A 172 -32.17 4.10 7.40
N LEU A 173 -31.32 5.10 7.61
CA LEU A 173 -31.46 6.41 6.96
C LEU A 173 -30.67 6.41 5.64
N SER A 174 -31.39 6.26 4.53
CA SER A 174 -30.91 6.41 3.15
C SER A 174 -31.70 7.53 2.51
N ILE A 175 -31.03 8.56 1.99
CA ILE A 175 -31.68 9.77 1.45
C ILE A 175 -30.93 10.28 0.22
N ASP A 176 -31.68 10.72 -0.77
CA ASP A 176 -31.16 11.33 -1.99
C ASP A 176 -31.29 12.86 -1.91
N TYR A 177 -30.17 13.55 -2.14
CA TYR A 177 -30.06 15.02 -2.15
C TYR A 177 -29.76 15.48 -3.59
N PRO A 178 -30.40 16.53 -4.11
CA PRO A 178 -30.02 17.08 -5.42
C PRO A 178 -28.56 17.55 -5.39
N VAL A 179 -27.83 17.33 -6.48
CA VAL A 179 -26.48 17.91 -6.64
C VAL A 179 -26.56 19.37 -7.08
N PRO A 180 -25.51 20.19 -6.84
CA PRO A 180 -25.46 21.55 -7.37
C PRO A 180 -25.67 21.58 -8.88
N SER A 181 -26.38 22.58 -9.39
CA SER A 181 -26.75 22.72 -10.79
C SER A 181 -25.51 22.75 -11.70
N ALA A 182 -24.42 23.33 -11.21
CA ALA A 182 -23.11 23.35 -11.89
C ALA A 182 -22.47 21.95 -12.01
N VAL A 183 -22.74 21.03 -11.08
CA VAL A 183 -22.29 19.63 -11.14
C VAL A 183 -23.17 18.84 -12.11
N GLN A 184 -24.49 19.00 -12.01
CA GLN A 184 -25.47 18.35 -12.89
C GLN A 184 -25.24 18.70 -14.36
N ASN A 185 -25.07 20.00 -14.66
CA ASN A 185 -24.87 20.53 -16.01
C ASN A 185 -23.49 20.25 -16.61
N ALA A 186 -22.51 19.81 -15.82
CA ALA A 186 -21.22 19.35 -16.31
C ALA A 186 -21.26 17.91 -16.86
N THR A 187 -22.34 17.16 -16.63
CA THR A 187 -22.53 15.81 -17.19
C THR A 187 -23.03 15.90 -18.62
N GLU A 188 -22.44 15.12 -19.54
CA GLU A 188 -22.81 15.15 -20.95
C GLU A 188 -24.27 14.68 -21.16
N PRO A 189 -25.07 15.38 -21.99
CA PRO A 189 -26.46 14.98 -22.28
C PRO A 189 -26.60 13.54 -22.79
N ARG A 190 -25.60 13.01 -23.48
CA ARG A 190 -25.57 11.61 -23.97
C ARG A 190 -25.60 10.53 -22.87
N TYR A 191 -25.32 10.89 -21.63
CA TYR A 191 -25.46 10.00 -20.47
C TYR A 191 -26.62 10.44 -19.57
N ARG A 192 -26.79 11.75 -19.35
CA ARG A 192 -27.87 12.28 -18.51
C ARG A 192 -29.27 12.03 -19.08
N ASN A 193 -29.39 12.00 -20.42
CA ASN A 193 -30.65 11.89 -21.14
C ASN A 193 -30.74 10.60 -21.99
N SER A 194 -29.87 9.59 -21.78
CA SER A 194 -29.95 8.34 -22.55
C SER A 194 -31.17 7.52 -22.15
N GLU A 195 -31.81 6.87 -23.11
CA GLU A 195 -32.88 5.89 -22.85
C GLU A 195 -32.38 4.79 -21.91
N GLY A 196 -33.05 4.60 -20.77
CA GLY A 196 -32.61 3.68 -19.71
C GLY A 196 -31.61 4.26 -18.70
N ALA A 197 -31.31 5.57 -18.73
CA ALA A 197 -30.65 6.24 -17.60
C ALA A 197 -31.59 6.29 -16.38
N PHE A 198 -31.05 6.05 -15.18
CA PHE A 198 -31.79 6.27 -13.94
C PHE A 198 -31.80 7.77 -13.64
N GLU A 199 -32.99 8.36 -13.51
CA GLU A 199 -33.20 9.81 -13.34
C GLU A 199 -32.33 10.43 -12.22
N GLU A 200 -32.13 9.66 -11.14
CA GLU A 200 -31.40 10.09 -9.94
C GLU A 200 -29.87 9.94 -10.05
N GLU A 201 -29.35 9.16 -11.00
CA GLU A 201 -27.93 8.77 -11.05
C GLU A 201 -26.99 9.97 -11.19
N PHE A 202 -27.35 10.90 -12.07
CA PHE A 202 -26.59 12.12 -12.42
C PHE A 202 -27.18 13.40 -11.82
N THR A 203 -28.27 13.28 -11.05
CA THR A 203 -29.02 14.45 -10.53
C THR A 203 -29.12 14.49 -9.01
N LYS A 204 -28.96 13.34 -8.34
CA LYS A 204 -28.99 13.24 -6.89
C LYS A 204 -27.79 12.46 -6.36
N MET A 205 -27.14 12.97 -5.32
CA MET A 205 -26.20 12.23 -4.49
C MET A 205 -27.00 11.47 -3.43
N ARG A 206 -26.83 10.14 -3.36
CA ARG A 206 -27.39 9.33 -2.27
C ARG A 206 -26.47 9.38 -1.06
N TYR A 207 -27.04 9.50 0.13
CA TYR A 207 -26.34 9.40 1.41
C TYR A 207 -27.01 8.33 2.27
N THR A 208 -26.21 7.45 2.88
CA THR A 208 -26.66 6.43 3.83
C THR A 208 -25.83 6.52 5.11
N ALA A 209 -26.50 6.62 6.25
CA ALA A 209 -25.88 6.52 7.57
C ALA A 209 -25.81 5.05 8.01
N ALA A 210 -24.63 4.44 7.99
CA ALA A 210 -24.45 3.05 8.40
C ALA A 210 -24.22 2.96 9.92
N THR A 211 -25.22 2.45 10.64
CA THR A 211 -25.23 2.29 12.11
C THR A 211 -24.91 0.84 12.53
N CYS A 212 -23.97 0.20 11.80
CA CYS A 212 -23.65 -1.23 11.92
C CYS A 212 -22.16 -1.52 11.65
N ASP A 213 -21.72 -2.75 11.95
CA ASP A 213 -20.41 -3.26 11.55
C ASP A 213 -20.33 -3.45 10.02
N PRO A 214 -19.15 -3.31 9.38
CA PRO A 214 -18.91 -3.77 8.02
C PRO A 214 -19.44 -5.17 7.68
N ASN A 215 -19.42 -6.11 8.63
CA ASN A 215 -19.91 -7.48 8.42
C ASN A 215 -21.45 -7.57 8.32
N ASP A 216 -22.16 -6.58 8.91
CA ASP A 216 -23.62 -6.49 8.97
C ASP A 216 -24.22 -5.61 7.85
N PHE A 217 -23.40 -4.81 7.17
CA PHE A 217 -23.81 -4.01 6.01
C PHE A 217 -24.15 -4.95 4.83
N THR A 218 -25.41 -5.36 4.78
CA THR A 218 -25.91 -6.41 3.87
C THR A 218 -27.36 -6.16 3.45
N LEU A 219 -27.74 -6.70 2.29
CA LEU A 219 -29.10 -6.69 1.76
C LEU A 219 -30.14 -7.22 2.77
N LYS A 220 -29.79 -8.27 3.51
CA LYS A 220 -30.65 -8.86 4.56
C LYS A 220 -31.03 -7.85 5.65
N ASN A 221 -30.07 -6.99 6.02
CA ASN A 221 -30.25 -5.97 7.04
C ASN A 221 -30.79 -4.64 6.46
N GLY A 222 -31.10 -4.58 5.16
CA GLY A 222 -31.67 -3.41 4.49
C GLY A 222 -30.66 -2.44 3.86
N TYR A 223 -29.37 -2.80 3.84
CA TYR A 223 -28.33 -2.01 3.18
C TYR A 223 -28.09 -2.50 1.74
N ASP A 224 -28.23 -1.59 0.76
CA ASP A 224 -28.05 -1.85 -0.67
C ASP A 224 -27.35 -0.65 -1.34
N LEU A 225 -26.69 -0.88 -2.48
CA LEU A 225 -25.84 0.06 -3.22
C LEU A 225 -26.38 0.28 -4.63
N ARG A 226 -26.30 1.51 -5.15
CA ARG A 226 -26.81 1.91 -6.47
C ARG A 226 -26.41 0.94 -7.61
N PRO A 227 -25.17 0.43 -7.74
CA PRO A 227 -24.83 -0.48 -8.85
C PRO A 227 -25.60 -1.80 -8.82
N HIS A 228 -25.87 -2.34 -7.62
CA HIS A 228 -26.67 -3.55 -7.44
C HIS A 228 -28.16 -3.26 -7.66
N MET A 229 -28.68 -2.14 -7.12
CA MET A 229 -30.04 -1.66 -7.38
C MET A 229 -30.32 -1.43 -8.88
N TYR A 230 -29.30 -1.00 -9.64
CA TYR A 230 -29.33 -0.81 -11.09
C TYR A 230 -29.03 -2.10 -11.89
N ASN A 231 -28.92 -3.26 -11.22
CA ASN A 231 -28.63 -4.58 -11.79
C ASN A 231 -27.35 -4.63 -12.66
N ARG A 232 -26.29 -3.92 -12.26
CA ARG A 232 -25.01 -3.84 -12.98
C ARG A 232 -23.99 -4.83 -12.42
N HIS A 233 -23.46 -5.71 -13.28
CA HIS A 233 -22.30 -6.55 -12.95
C HIS A 233 -21.06 -5.66 -12.75
N THR A 234 -20.43 -5.73 -11.57
CA THR A 234 -19.17 -5.05 -11.29
C THR A 234 -18.01 -5.95 -11.74
N GLU A 235 -17.24 -5.52 -12.73
CA GLU A 235 -16.01 -6.21 -13.12
C GLU A 235 -14.81 -5.74 -12.27
N LEU A 236 -14.71 -4.42 -12.11
CA LEU A 236 -13.65 -3.76 -11.35
C LEU A 236 -14.22 -2.96 -10.18
N LEU A 237 -13.80 -3.32 -8.97
CA LEU A 237 -13.97 -2.50 -7.76
C LEU A 237 -12.62 -1.85 -7.42
N ILE A 238 -12.46 -0.56 -7.66
CA ILE A 238 -11.20 0.18 -7.44
C ILE A 238 -11.30 0.93 -6.11
N ALA A 239 -10.60 0.45 -5.09
CA ALA A 239 -10.51 1.10 -3.80
C ALA A 239 -9.40 2.14 -3.77
N ILE A 240 -9.72 3.33 -3.28
CA ILE A 240 -8.79 4.39 -2.90
C ILE A 240 -8.85 4.55 -1.38
N THR A 241 -7.84 4.05 -0.68
CA THR A 241 -7.71 4.17 0.78
C THR A 241 -7.05 5.49 1.16
N TYR A 242 -7.65 6.23 2.09
CA TYR A 242 -7.20 7.54 2.55
C TYR A 242 -7.05 7.53 4.08
N TYR A 243 -5.96 8.13 4.57
CA TYR A 243 -5.62 8.21 5.99
C TYR A 243 -5.46 9.66 6.46
N ASN A 244 -4.60 10.45 5.81
CA ASN A 244 -4.29 11.82 6.21
C ASN A 244 -3.65 12.67 5.08
N GLU A 245 -3.87 12.30 3.83
CA GLU A 245 -3.24 12.92 2.66
C GLU A 245 -3.83 14.31 2.36
N ASP A 246 -3.04 15.18 1.73
CA ASP A 246 -3.54 16.50 1.32
C ASP A 246 -4.41 16.45 0.04
N LYS A 247 -5.03 17.59 -0.29
CA LYS A 247 -5.92 17.70 -1.45
C LYS A 247 -5.23 17.50 -2.81
N ASN A 248 -3.93 17.80 -2.93
CA ASN A 248 -3.16 17.56 -4.15
C ASN A 248 -2.88 16.07 -4.29
N LEU A 249 -2.50 15.39 -3.21
CA LEU A 249 -2.26 13.94 -3.16
C LEU A 249 -3.52 13.14 -3.52
N LEU A 250 -4.67 13.48 -2.96
CA LEU A 250 -5.94 12.83 -3.34
C LEU A 250 -6.32 13.14 -4.81
N ALA A 251 -6.28 14.41 -5.22
CA ALA A 251 -6.59 14.80 -6.59
C ALA A 251 -5.71 14.04 -7.60
N ARG A 252 -4.41 13.86 -7.29
CA ARG A 252 -3.46 13.07 -8.08
C ARG A 252 -3.90 11.61 -8.25
N THR A 253 -4.30 10.93 -7.18
CA THR A 253 -4.80 9.55 -7.22
C THR A 253 -6.14 9.43 -7.96
N LEU A 254 -7.10 10.29 -7.64
CA LEU A 254 -8.44 10.30 -8.22
C LEU A 254 -8.40 10.59 -9.72
N HIS A 255 -7.70 11.65 -10.13
CA HIS A 255 -7.55 12.04 -11.52
C HIS A 255 -6.71 11.05 -12.35
N GLY A 256 -5.71 10.41 -11.74
CA GLY A 256 -4.99 9.28 -12.36
C GLY A 256 -5.90 8.07 -12.61
N THR A 257 -6.76 7.75 -11.64
CA THR A 257 -7.75 6.66 -11.71
C THR A 257 -8.78 6.93 -12.82
N MET A 258 -9.39 8.12 -12.85
CA MET A 258 -10.35 8.49 -13.91
C MET A 258 -9.71 8.47 -15.31
N LYS A 259 -8.43 8.86 -15.45
CA LYS A 259 -7.71 8.75 -16.74
C LYS A 259 -7.47 7.31 -17.18
N ASN A 260 -7.25 6.37 -16.26
CA ASN A 260 -7.20 4.94 -16.57
C ASN A 260 -8.57 4.39 -16.99
N ILE A 261 -9.65 4.78 -16.31
CA ILE A 261 -11.02 4.39 -16.68
C ILE A 261 -11.39 4.90 -18.08
N ARG A 262 -11.01 6.15 -18.41
CA ARG A 262 -11.12 6.71 -19.76
C ARG A 262 -10.42 5.87 -20.83
N GLU A 263 -9.26 5.30 -20.53
CA GLU A 263 -8.52 4.44 -21.46
C GLU A 263 -9.19 3.08 -21.66
N ILE A 264 -9.75 2.48 -20.59
CA ILE A 264 -10.56 1.26 -20.66
C ILE A 264 -11.81 1.50 -21.54
N CYS A 265 -12.54 2.59 -21.29
CA CYS A 265 -13.76 2.94 -22.03
C CYS A 265 -13.51 3.28 -23.51
N ARG A 266 -12.26 3.48 -23.92
CA ARG A 266 -11.87 3.79 -25.31
C ARG A 266 -11.29 2.60 -26.09
N LEU A 267 -11.35 1.40 -25.53
CA LEU A 267 -10.89 0.18 -26.20
C LEU A 267 -11.81 -0.22 -27.38
N LYS A 268 -11.58 0.42 -28.55
CA LYS A 268 -12.30 0.15 -29.82
C LYS A 268 -12.25 -1.30 -30.32
N ARG A 269 -11.44 -2.17 -29.69
CA ARG A 269 -11.26 -3.61 -30.03
C ARG A 269 -11.37 -4.53 -28.81
N SER A 270 -12.24 -4.24 -27.84
CA SER A 270 -12.55 -5.19 -26.76
C SER A 270 -13.83 -5.98 -27.05
N GLN A 271 -13.75 -7.32 -26.94
CA GLN A 271 -14.91 -8.21 -26.96
C GLN A 271 -15.67 -8.27 -25.62
N PHE A 272 -15.13 -7.64 -24.56
CA PHE A 272 -15.68 -7.70 -23.21
C PHE A 272 -16.27 -6.38 -22.74
N TRP A 273 -15.51 -5.27 -22.87
CA TRP A 273 -15.82 -4.05 -22.12
C TRP A 273 -17.16 -3.41 -22.51
N ASN A 274 -17.51 -3.39 -23.79
CA ASN A 274 -18.78 -2.81 -24.29
C ASN A 274 -19.92 -3.85 -24.45
N THR A 275 -19.69 -5.10 -24.06
CA THR A 275 -20.66 -6.19 -24.24
C THR A 275 -21.67 -6.18 -23.09
N GLY A 276 -22.96 -5.99 -23.39
CA GLY A 276 -24.02 -5.88 -22.39
C GLY A 276 -24.14 -4.51 -21.71
N GLY A 277 -23.47 -3.47 -22.23
CA GLY A 277 -23.57 -2.10 -21.74
C GLY A 277 -22.27 -1.31 -21.86
N PRO A 278 -22.28 0.02 -21.62
CA PRO A 278 -21.09 0.85 -21.60
C PRO A 278 -20.04 0.38 -20.58
N ALA A 279 -18.77 0.36 -20.97
CA ALA A 279 -17.66 -0.14 -20.15
C ALA A 279 -17.57 0.47 -18.74
N TRP A 280 -17.94 1.74 -18.58
CA TRP A 280 -17.91 2.43 -17.29
C TRP A 280 -18.89 1.86 -16.26
N GLN A 281 -20.02 1.29 -16.69
CA GLN A 281 -21.03 0.72 -15.79
C GLN A 281 -20.54 -0.54 -15.08
N LYS A 282 -19.44 -1.15 -15.56
CA LYS A 282 -18.77 -2.32 -14.97
C LYS A 282 -17.66 -1.93 -13.98
N ILE A 283 -17.46 -0.64 -13.71
CA ILE A 283 -16.35 -0.12 -12.93
C ILE A 283 -16.88 0.78 -11.81
N VAL A 284 -16.62 0.40 -10.56
CA VAL A 284 -16.99 1.17 -9.36
C VAL A 284 -15.71 1.66 -8.68
N VAL A 285 -15.66 2.94 -8.32
CA VAL A 285 -14.55 3.52 -7.54
C VAL A 285 -15.00 3.79 -6.11
N THR A 286 -14.36 3.15 -5.14
CA THR A 286 -14.67 3.29 -3.72
C THR A 286 -13.59 4.09 -3.00
N LEU A 287 -13.94 5.26 -2.47
CA LEU A 287 -13.08 6.07 -1.61
C LEU A 287 -13.34 5.70 -0.15
N ILE A 288 -12.34 5.26 0.61
CA ILE A 288 -12.52 4.84 2.03
C ILE A 288 -11.59 5.65 2.93
N PHE A 289 -12.18 6.53 3.74
CA PHE A 289 -11.47 7.51 4.56
C PHE A 289 -11.49 7.08 6.03
N ASP A 290 -10.30 6.99 6.65
CA ASP A 290 -10.10 6.39 7.97
C ASP A 290 -10.27 7.36 9.16
N GLY A 291 -11.49 7.85 9.34
CA GLY A 291 -11.89 8.70 10.48
C GLY A 291 -12.01 10.19 10.12
N ILE A 292 -13.16 10.79 10.44
CA ILE A 292 -13.50 12.17 10.06
C ILE A 292 -12.54 13.23 10.62
N ASP A 293 -11.90 12.94 11.75
CA ASP A 293 -10.89 13.77 12.42
C ASP A 293 -9.52 13.78 11.71
N LYS A 294 -9.27 12.86 10.76
CA LYS A 294 -7.97 12.75 10.04
C LYS A 294 -7.99 13.31 8.63
N VAL A 295 -9.17 13.55 8.09
CA VAL A 295 -9.38 14.20 6.79
C VAL A 295 -8.98 15.67 6.89
N ASP A 296 -8.04 16.11 6.05
CA ASP A 296 -7.76 17.54 5.93
C ASP A 296 -9.01 18.24 5.37
N LYS A 297 -9.43 19.35 5.98
CA LYS A 297 -10.77 19.91 5.74
C LYS A 297 -10.93 20.50 4.34
N GLU A 298 -9.82 20.80 3.65
CA GLU A 298 -9.83 21.18 2.23
C GLU A 298 -10.06 20.00 1.26
N VAL A 299 -9.89 18.74 1.72
CA VAL A 299 -10.20 17.56 0.90
C VAL A 299 -11.71 17.45 0.66
N PHE A 300 -12.53 17.79 1.64
CA PHE A 300 -13.99 17.87 1.47
C PHE A 300 -14.40 18.88 0.39
N ASP A 301 -13.64 19.97 0.21
CA ASP A 301 -13.91 20.95 -0.85
C ASP A 301 -13.63 20.35 -2.25
N VAL A 302 -12.64 19.47 -2.40
CA VAL A 302 -12.41 18.70 -3.64
C VAL A 302 -13.48 17.63 -3.88
N LEU A 303 -13.87 16.88 -2.84
CA LEU A 303 -14.93 15.86 -2.94
C LEU A 303 -16.28 16.49 -3.33
N ALA A 304 -16.62 17.64 -2.75
CA ALA A 304 -17.81 18.40 -3.12
C ALA A 304 -17.72 18.96 -4.54
N THR A 305 -16.56 19.46 -4.97
CA THR A 305 -16.32 19.93 -6.36
C THR A 305 -16.56 18.82 -7.40
N VAL A 306 -16.29 17.55 -7.06
CA VAL A 306 -16.57 16.37 -7.91
C VAL A 306 -18.04 15.90 -7.82
N GLY A 307 -18.80 16.37 -6.84
CA GLY A 307 -20.22 16.03 -6.61
C GLY A 307 -20.47 14.84 -5.68
N ILE A 308 -19.42 14.29 -5.06
CA ILE A 308 -19.48 13.03 -4.28
C ILE A 308 -19.56 13.26 -2.75
N TYR A 309 -19.72 14.52 -2.34
CA TYR A 309 -19.92 14.94 -0.94
C TYR A 309 -20.70 16.27 -0.89
N GLN A 310 -21.42 16.53 0.20
CA GLN A 310 -22.06 17.81 0.50
C GLN A 310 -21.93 18.13 2.00
N ASP A 311 -21.73 19.40 2.35
CA ASP A 311 -21.70 19.86 3.75
C ASP A 311 -23.13 19.83 4.36
N GLY A 312 -23.25 19.54 5.67
CA GLY A 312 -24.52 19.59 6.42
C GLY A 312 -25.41 18.35 6.37
N VAL A 313 -25.09 17.35 5.53
CA VAL A 313 -25.89 16.11 5.40
C VAL A 313 -25.52 15.03 6.44
N LEU A 314 -24.34 15.11 7.06
CA LEU A 314 -23.83 14.15 8.04
C LEU A 314 -24.71 14.07 9.30
N LYS A 315 -25.07 12.86 9.73
CA LYS A 315 -25.85 12.60 10.97
C LYS A 315 -25.04 11.76 11.97
N LYS A 316 -24.85 12.26 13.19
CA LYS A 316 -24.08 11.60 14.27
C LYS A 316 -24.61 10.21 14.62
N ASP A 317 -25.92 10.10 14.70
CA ASP A 317 -26.65 8.88 15.02
C ASP A 317 -27.98 8.87 14.27
N VAL A 318 -28.54 7.67 14.11
CA VAL A 318 -29.92 7.45 13.68
C VAL A 318 -30.64 6.74 14.82
N ASN A 319 -31.64 7.38 15.41
CA ASN A 319 -32.39 6.81 16.54
C ASN A 319 -31.50 6.37 17.72
N GLY A 320 -30.49 7.18 18.08
CA GLY A 320 -29.57 6.88 19.18
C GLY A 320 -28.53 5.78 18.88
N LYS A 321 -28.54 5.16 17.70
CA LYS A 321 -27.43 4.32 17.22
C LYS A 321 -26.41 5.18 16.49
N GLU A 322 -25.19 5.24 17.02
CA GLU A 322 -24.06 5.96 16.41
C GLU A 322 -23.82 5.51 14.96
N THR A 323 -23.58 6.49 14.08
CA THR A 323 -23.17 6.23 12.69
C THR A 323 -21.70 5.78 12.68
N VAL A 324 -21.45 4.53 12.29
CA VAL A 324 -20.10 3.95 12.19
C VAL A 324 -19.37 4.46 10.93
N ALA A 325 -20.13 4.61 9.83
CA ALA A 325 -19.65 5.23 8.60
C ALA A 325 -20.77 5.96 7.85
N HIS A 326 -20.39 7.04 7.18
CA HIS A 326 -21.21 7.79 6.24
C HIS A 326 -20.88 7.34 4.82
N ILE A 327 -21.89 6.88 4.09
CA ILE A 327 -21.72 6.36 2.73
C ILE A 327 -22.43 7.27 1.74
N PHE A 328 -21.73 7.66 0.69
CA PHE A 328 -22.21 8.55 -0.36
C PHE A 328 -22.10 7.83 -1.72
N GLU A 329 -23.12 7.94 -2.58
CA GLU A 329 -23.11 7.37 -3.93
C GLU A 329 -23.54 8.41 -4.96
N TYR A 330 -22.71 8.61 -6.00
CA TYR A 330 -22.98 9.52 -7.11
C TYR A 330 -22.16 9.13 -8.34
N THR A 331 -22.66 9.39 -9.55
CA THR A 331 -21.95 9.15 -10.80
C THR A 331 -21.52 10.48 -11.42
N SER A 332 -20.21 10.69 -11.59
CA SER A 332 -19.66 12.00 -12.03
C SER A 332 -18.68 11.88 -13.20
N GLN A 333 -18.63 12.91 -14.05
CA GLN A 333 -17.60 13.12 -15.08
C GLN A 333 -16.54 14.16 -14.69
N ILE A 334 -16.70 14.81 -13.52
CA ILE A 334 -15.86 15.91 -13.06
C ILE A 334 -14.60 15.37 -12.39
N SER A 335 -13.46 16.03 -12.60
CA SER A 335 -12.19 15.67 -11.97
C SER A 335 -11.37 16.91 -11.66
N VAL A 336 -10.56 16.88 -10.60
CA VAL A 336 -9.65 17.97 -10.22
C VAL A 336 -8.21 17.48 -10.39
N THR A 337 -7.35 18.27 -11.05
CA THR A 337 -5.93 17.91 -11.24
C THR A 337 -5.11 18.14 -9.94
N PRO A 338 -3.87 17.60 -9.83
CA PRO A 338 -2.98 17.92 -8.71
C PRO A 338 -2.72 19.43 -8.56
N ASP A 339 -2.69 20.13 -9.70
CA ASP A 339 -2.50 21.56 -9.84
C ASP A 339 -3.80 22.37 -9.60
N GLN A 340 -4.82 21.73 -9.00
CA GLN A 340 -6.14 22.27 -8.70
C GLN A 340 -6.88 22.86 -9.92
N GLN A 341 -6.72 22.28 -11.11
CA GLN A 341 -7.51 22.66 -12.29
C GLN A 341 -8.77 21.78 -12.41
N LEU A 342 -9.92 22.40 -12.69
CA LEU A 342 -11.18 21.71 -12.88
C LEU A 342 -11.30 21.13 -14.30
N ILE A 343 -11.39 19.82 -14.41
CA ILE A 343 -11.65 19.09 -15.65
C ILE A 343 -13.13 18.71 -15.69
N ARG A 344 -13.84 19.23 -16.69
CA ARG A 344 -15.24 18.91 -17.02
C ARG A 344 -15.38 18.67 -18.52
N PRO A 345 -16.38 17.90 -18.98
CA PRO A 345 -16.88 17.97 -20.35
C PRO A 345 -17.24 19.42 -20.74
N GLY A 346 -17.16 19.75 -22.03
CA GLY A 346 -17.49 21.07 -22.55
C GLY A 346 -17.51 21.09 -24.08
N GLU A 347 -18.30 22.01 -24.65
CA GLU A 347 -18.44 22.14 -26.10
C GLU A 347 -17.12 22.59 -26.75
N GLY A 348 -16.75 21.98 -27.87
CA GLY A 348 -15.47 22.22 -28.53
C GLY A 348 -14.24 21.69 -27.79
N ALA A 349 -14.39 21.06 -26.61
CA ALA A 349 -13.27 20.40 -25.93
C ALA A 349 -12.81 19.18 -26.75
N ASP A 350 -11.51 19.07 -26.98
CA ASP A 350 -10.85 17.90 -27.57
C ASP A 350 -11.34 16.62 -26.87
N GLU A 351 -11.96 15.71 -27.64
CA GLU A 351 -12.45 14.42 -27.15
C GLU A 351 -11.38 13.70 -26.31
N SER A 352 -10.09 13.81 -26.68
CA SER A 352 -9.00 13.15 -25.96
C SER A 352 -9.01 13.47 -24.46
N ARG A 353 -9.45 14.68 -24.07
CA ARG A 353 -9.46 15.17 -22.69
C ARG A 353 -10.66 14.69 -21.88
N ILE A 354 -11.86 14.61 -22.49
CA ILE A 354 -13.13 14.28 -21.83
C ILE A 354 -13.03 12.96 -21.03
N LEU A 355 -13.52 12.95 -19.79
CA LEU A 355 -13.55 11.77 -18.92
C LEU A 355 -14.92 11.07 -19.03
N PRO A 356 -15.00 9.73 -19.00
CA PRO A 356 -16.27 9.02 -18.93
C PRO A 356 -16.93 9.23 -17.56
N PRO A 357 -18.22 8.90 -17.42
CA PRO A 357 -18.84 8.75 -16.11
C PRO A 357 -18.07 7.76 -15.24
N VAL A 358 -17.97 8.04 -13.95
CA VAL A 358 -17.44 7.12 -12.95
C VAL A 358 -18.43 7.03 -11.80
N GLN A 359 -18.87 5.81 -11.51
CA GLN A 359 -19.72 5.50 -10.37
C GLN A 359 -18.86 5.49 -9.10
N PHE A 360 -19.09 6.46 -8.22
CA PHE A 360 -18.39 6.56 -6.94
C PHE A 360 -19.21 5.99 -5.79
N ILE A 361 -18.49 5.40 -4.83
CA ILE A 361 -18.96 5.12 -3.47
C ILE A 361 -17.94 5.76 -2.52
N PHE A 362 -18.31 6.80 -1.77
CA PHE A 362 -17.43 7.43 -0.78
C PHE A 362 -17.86 7.03 0.63
N CYS A 363 -16.97 6.37 1.37
CA CYS A 363 -17.16 5.85 2.71
C CYS A 363 -16.28 6.62 3.70
N LEU A 364 -16.89 7.57 4.40
CA LEU A 364 -16.26 8.33 5.47
C LEU A 364 -16.54 7.65 6.82
N LYS A 365 -15.54 6.96 7.38
CA LYS A 365 -15.66 6.36 8.72
C LYS A 365 -15.74 7.45 9.78
N GLN A 366 -16.56 7.25 10.80
CA GLN A 366 -16.67 8.16 11.93
C GLN A 366 -15.34 8.15 12.73
N ASN A 367 -14.93 6.97 13.20
CA ASN A 367 -13.74 6.79 14.03
C ASN A 367 -12.55 6.22 13.23
N ASN A 368 -11.34 6.74 13.45
CA ASN A 368 -10.13 6.13 12.89
C ASN A 368 -9.96 4.71 13.44
N SER A 369 -9.98 3.74 12.53
CA SER A 369 -10.01 2.31 12.85
C SER A 369 -8.92 1.51 12.13
N LYS A 370 -7.98 2.20 11.46
CA LYS A 370 -6.83 1.68 10.70
C LYS A 370 -7.19 1.01 9.37
N LYS A 371 -6.17 0.86 8.50
CA LYS A 371 -6.22 0.25 7.15
C LYS A 371 -7.03 -1.05 7.09
N ILE A 372 -6.79 -1.99 8.01
CA ILE A 372 -7.44 -3.32 7.99
C ILE A 372 -8.98 -3.19 8.12
N ASN A 373 -9.46 -2.22 8.91
CA ASN A 373 -10.90 -1.94 9.02
C ASN A 373 -11.46 -1.24 7.77
N SER A 374 -10.69 -0.35 7.14
CA SER A 374 -11.06 0.22 5.83
C SER A 374 -11.17 -0.89 4.76
N HIS A 375 -10.31 -1.90 4.80
CA HIS A 375 -10.44 -3.10 3.97
C HIS A 375 -11.63 -4.00 4.38
N ARG A 376 -12.08 -4.00 5.65
CA ARG A 376 -13.31 -4.71 6.03
C ARG A 376 -14.56 -4.08 5.43
N TRP A 377 -14.64 -2.74 5.40
CA TRP A 377 -15.65 -2.03 4.61
C TRP A 377 -15.56 -2.39 3.11
N LEU A 378 -14.36 -2.43 2.53
CA LEU A 378 -14.20 -2.79 1.13
C LEU A 378 -14.70 -4.20 0.79
N PHE A 379 -14.23 -5.22 1.50
CA PHE A 379 -14.49 -6.62 1.12
C PHE A 379 -15.78 -7.19 1.71
N ASN A 380 -16.07 -6.95 2.99
CA ASN A 380 -17.18 -7.62 3.69
C ASN A 380 -18.51 -6.85 3.59
N ALA A 381 -18.47 -5.53 3.38
CA ALA A 381 -19.64 -4.72 3.06
C ALA A 381 -19.82 -4.56 1.54
N PHE A 382 -18.99 -3.72 0.89
CA PHE A 382 -19.24 -3.31 -0.49
C PHE A 382 -19.01 -4.43 -1.50
N GLY A 383 -17.86 -5.11 -1.43
CA GLY A 383 -17.53 -6.25 -2.29
C GLY A 383 -18.51 -7.42 -2.14
N ARG A 384 -19.10 -7.60 -0.94
CA ARG A 384 -20.11 -8.64 -0.68
C ARG A 384 -21.44 -8.38 -1.38
N ILE A 385 -21.82 -7.11 -1.59
CA ILE A 385 -23.03 -6.72 -2.32
C ILE A 385 -22.75 -6.66 -3.83
N LEU A 386 -21.61 -6.08 -4.23
CA LEU A 386 -21.24 -5.87 -5.63
C LEU A 386 -20.68 -7.12 -6.34
N ASN A 387 -20.21 -8.10 -5.55
CA ASN A 387 -19.56 -9.35 -5.99
C ASN A 387 -18.61 -9.18 -7.20
N PRO A 388 -17.58 -8.31 -7.10
CA PRO A 388 -16.72 -7.98 -8.23
C PRO A 388 -15.85 -9.17 -8.65
N GLU A 389 -15.45 -9.26 -9.92
CA GLU A 389 -14.46 -10.28 -10.32
C GLU A 389 -13.06 -9.91 -9.79
N VAL A 390 -12.66 -8.64 -9.92
CA VAL A 390 -11.36 -8.12 -9.44
C VAL A 390 -11.53 -6.85 -8.61
N THR A 391 -10.87 -6.81 -7.44
CA THR A 391 -10.72 -5.63 -6.59
C THR A 391 -9.30 -5.08 -6.74
N ILE A 392 -9.15 -3.78 -7.02
CA ILE A 392 -7.86 -3.07 -7.04
C ILE A 392 -7.75 -2.23 -5.76
N LEU A 393 -6.57 -2.22 -5.14
CA LEU A 393 -6.23 -1.37 -3.99
C LEU A 393 -5.22 -0.30 -4.42
N ILE A 394 -5.49 0.95 -4.04
CA ILE A 394 -4.63 2.11 -4.27
C ILE A 394 -4.64 2.96 -2.99
N ASP A 395 -3.47 3.24 -2.39
CA ASP A 395 -3.40 4.22 -1.29
C ASP A 395 -3.33 5.64 -1.87
N ALA A 396 -4.03 6.59 -1.26
CA ALA A 396 -4.04 7.99 -1.68
C ALA A 396 -2.62 8.59 -1.73
N GLY A 397 -2.41 9.57 -2.62
CA GLY A 397 -1.08 10.04 -3.03
C GLY A 397 -0.45 9.19 -4.14
N THR A 398 -0.74 7.88 -4.20
CA THR A 398 -0.27 7.01 -5.29
C THR A 398 -0.98 7.37 -6.60
N LYS A 399 -0.20 7.60 -7.66
CA LYS A 399 -0.67 7.97 -9.00
C LYS A 399 -0.58 6.75 -9.93
N PRO A 400 -1.69 6.12 -10.33
CA PRO A 400 -1.65 5.05 -11.32
C PRO A 400 -1.22 5.62 -12.69
N GLY A 401 -0.21 4.98 -13.31
CA GLY A 401 0.30 5.37 -14.62
C GLY A 401 -0.70 5.07 -15.75
N PRO A 402 -0.45 5.53 -16.99
CA PRO A 402 -1.30 5.23 -18.15
C PRO A 402 -1.47 3.73 -18.35
N ARG A 403 -2.70 3.29 -18.62
CA ARG A 403 -3.13 1.89 -18.80
C ARG A 403 -2.74 0.92 -17.68
N SER A 404 -2.35 1.40 -16.51
CA SER A 404 -1.88 0.56 -15.41
C SER A 404 -3.01 -0.28 -14.80
N LEU A 405 -4.21 0.28 -14.62
CA LEU A 405 -5.37 -0.46 -14.11
C LEU A 405 -5.87 -1.49 -15.13
N LEU A 406 -5.86 -1.12 -16.41
CA LEU A 406 -6.16 -2.02 -17.51
C LEU A 406 -5.17 -3.18 -17.56
N SER A 407 -3.87 -2.93 -17.42
CA SER A 407 -2.83 -3.98 -17.45
C SER A 407 -2.93 -4.94 -16.26
N LEU A 408 -3.40 -4.48 -15.09
CA LEU A 408 -3.75 -5.36 -13.97
C LEU A 408 -4.95 -6.25 -14.33
N TRP A 409 -6.05 -5.65 -14.81
CA TRP A 409 -7.24 -6.41 -15.22
C TRP A 409 -6.93 -7.44 -16.32
N GLU A 410 -6.16 -7.04 -17.35
CA GLU A 410 -5.70 -7.91 -18.44
C GLU A 410 -4.93 -9.13 -17.88
N ALA A 411 -4.20 -9.01 -16.77
CA ALA A 411 -3.53 -10.16 -16.13
C ALA A 411 -4.52 -11.15 -15.49
N PHE A 412 -5.61 -10.68 -14.86
CA PHE A 412 -6.66 -11.55 -14.31
C PHE A 412 -7.57 -12.13 -15.39
N TYR A 413 -7.87 -11.38 -16.44
CA TYR A 413 -8.68 -11.85 -17.56
C TYR A 413 -7.98 -12.99 -18.32
N ASN A 414 -6.67 -12.86 -18.54
CA ASN A 414 -5.86 -13.86 -19.26
C ASN A 414 -5.34 -15.02 -18.38
N ASP A 415 -5.63 -15.06 -17.07
CA ASP A 415 -5.18 -16.15 -16.20
C ASP A 415 -6.18 -16.42 -15.05
N LYS A 416 -7.11 -17.35 -15.28
CA LYS A 416 -8.20 -17.70 -14.35
C LYS A 416 -7.76 -18.18 -12.97
N ASP A 417 -6.52 -18.67 -12.85
CA ASP A 417 -5.92 -19.18 -11.61
C ASP A 417 -5.06 -18.11 -10.89
N LEU A 418 -4.99 -16.88 -11.41
CA LEU A 418 -4.38 -15.73 -10.74
C LEU A 418 -5.29 -15.24 -9.61
N GLY A 419 -4.78 -15.27 -8.37
CA GLY A 419 -5.51 -14.85 -7.16
C GLY A 419 -5.20 -13.41 -6.74
N GLY A 420 -4.01 -12.90 -7.05
CA GLY A 420 -3.57 -11.54 -6.76
C GLY A 420 -2.38 -11.10 -7.60
N ALA A 421 -2.22 -9.79 -7.80
CA ALA A 421 -1.14 -9.20 -8.57
C ALA A 421 -0.77 -7.78 -8.11
N CYS A 422 0.42 -7.30 -8.48
CA CYS A 422 0.83 -5.91 -8.27
C CYS A 422 1.59 -5.35 -9.47
N GLY A 423 1.55 -4.02 -9.60
CA GLY A 423 2.35 -3.28 -10.58
C GLY A 423 3.73 -2.88 -10.06
N GLU A 424 4.52 -2.23 -10.90
CA GLU A 424 5.76 -1.56 -10.53
C GLU A 424 5.45 -0.29 -9.71
N ILE A 425 5.66 -0.32 -8.39
CA ILE A 425 5.67 0.90 -7.58
C ILE A 425 7.06 1.55 -7.67
N HIS A 426 7.13 2.82 -8.05
CA HIS A 426 8.37 3.58 -8.05
C HIS A 426 8.20 4.99 -7.48
N ALA A 427 9.31 5.56 -7.01
CA ALA A 427 9.35 6.91 -6.48
C ALA A 427 8.97 7.97 -7.53
N MET A 428 8.33 9.05 -7.10
CA MET A 428 8.25 10.30 -7.84
C MET A 428 9.60 11.03 -7.75
N LEU A 429 10.12 11.47 -8.89
CA LEU A 429 11.49 11.99 -9.00
C LEU A 429 11.57 13.49 -9.35
N GLU A 430 10.44 14.17 -9.55
CA GLU A 430 10.36 15.60 -9.91
C GLU A 430 11.29 16.00 -11.09
N GLY A 431 11.20 15.26 -12.20
CA GLY A 431 12.09 15.47 -13.35
C GLY A 431 13.57 15.17 -13.08
N GLY A 432 13.86 14.43 -12.00
CA GLY A 432 15.20 14.10 -11.52
C GLY A 432 15.66 14.93 -10.31
N ARG A 433 14.97 16.02 -9.96
CA ARG A 433 15.39 16.93 -8.87
C ARG A 433 15.43 16.25 -7.51
N ALA A 434 14.47 15.36 -7.21
CA ALA A 434 14.39 14.70 -5.91
C ALA A 434 15.59 13.76 -5.64
N LEU A 435 16.27 13.28 -6.69
CA LEU A 435 17.48 12.44 -6.60
C LEU A 435 18.69 13.17 -6.01
N LEU A 436 18.65 14.50 -5.91
CA LEU A 436 19.68 15.29 -5.21
C LEU A 436 19.69 15.02 -3.70
N ASN A 437 18.58 14.52 -3.15
CA ASN A 437 18.54 13.97 -1.79
C ASN A 437 18.98 12.50 -1.80
N PRO A 438 20.10 12.12 -1.15
CA PRO A 438 20.54 10.73 -1.10
C PRO A 438 19.49 9.76 -0.53
N LEU A 439 18.65 10.19 0.41
CA LEU A 439 17.59 9.34 0.98
C LEU A 439 16.52 8.99 -0.06
N VAL A 440 16.18 9.89 -0.97
CA VAL A 440 15.28 9.59 -2.10
C VAL A 440 15.99 8.69 -3.11
N ALA A 441 17.27 8.97 -3.40
CA ALA A 441 18.05 8.20 -4.36
C ALA A 441 18.21 6.72 -3.95
N ILE A 442 18.54 6.42 -2.69
CA ILE A 442 18.69 5.03 -2.21
C ILE A 442 17.37 4.26 -2.22
N GLN A 443 16.26 4.92 -1.86
CA GLN A 443 14.93 4.33 -1.91
C GLN A 443 14.52 4.01 -3.35
N ASN A 444 14.76 4.93 -4.30
CA ASN A 444 14.50 4.68 -5.72
C ASN A 444 15.34 3.51 -6.26
N PHE A 445 16.61 3.37 -5.87
CA PHE A 445 17.40 2.19 -6.24
C PHE A 445 16.76 0.89 -5.73
N GLU A 446 16.40 0.86 -4.45
CA GLU A 446 15.84 -0.32 -3.80
C GLU A 446 14.51 -0.76 -4.43
N TYR A 447 13.58 0.19 -4.64
CA TYR A 447 12.33 -0.06 -5.35
C TYR A 447 12.60 -0.61 -6.77
N LYS A 448 13.52 0.01 -7.53
CA LYS A 448 13.81 -0.42 -8.89
C LYS A 448 14.45 -1.80 -8.92
N ILE A 449 15.49 -2.08 -8.13
CA ILE A 449 16.14 -3.40 -8.18
C ILE A 449 15.22 -4.52 -7.68
N SER A 450 14.34 -4.24 -6.71
CA SER A 450 13.36 -5.24 -6.25
C SER A 450 12.28 -5.52 -7.31
N ASN A 451 11.81 -4.50 -8.02
CA ASN A 451 10.90 -4.64 -9.17
C ASN A 451 11.56 -5.29 -10.40
N VAL A 452 12.86 -5.09 -10.60
CA VAL A 452 13.63 -5.64 -11.74
C VAL A 452 14.04 -7.10 -11.48
N LEU A 453 14.31 -7.50 -10.24
CA LEU A 453 14.85 -8.82 -9.92
C LEU A 453 14.00 -9.65 -8.96
N ASP A 454 13.69 -9.14 -7.77
CA ASP A 454 12.99 -9.93 -6.73
C ASP A 454 11.55 -10.26 -7.16
N LYS A 455 10.78 -9.27 -7.63
CA LYS A 455 9.38 -9.45 -8.04
C LYS A 455 9.24 -10.39 -9.26
N PRO A 456 10.09 -10.30 -10.30
CA PRO A 456 10.19 -11.31 -11.34
C PRO A 456 10.51 -12.73 -10.84
N LEU A 457 11.47 -12.90 -9.91
CA LEU A 457 11.78 -14.20 -9.30
C LEU A 457 10.56 -14.78 -8.57
N GLU A 458 9.94 -14.02 -7.67
CA GLU A 458 8.78 -14.48 -6.91
C GLU A 458 7.58 -14.82 -7.84
N SER A 459 7.40 -14.01 -8.89
CA SER A 459 6.37 -14.21 -9.91
C SER A 459 6.65 -15.36 -10.89
N ALA A 460 7.89 -15.84 -10.97
CA ALA A 460 8.25 -17.05 -11.71
C ALA A 460 7.75 -18.31 -10.98
N PHE A 461 7.95 -18.36 -9.65
CA PHE A 461 7.50 -19.45 -8.79
C PHE A 461 5.98 -19.40 -8.51
N GLY A 462 5.39 -18.19 -8.50
CA GLY A 462 3.95 -17.97 -8.35
C GLY A 462 3.51 -17.57 -6.94
N TYR A 463 4.45 -17.20 -6.07
CA TYR A 463 4.17 -16.65 -4.74
C TYR A 463 4.96 -15.34 -4.56
N VAL A 464 4.33 -14.22 -4.91
CA VAL A 464 4.84 -12.87 -4.62
C VAL A 464 4.72 -12.62 -3.12
N SER A 465 5.84 -12.39 -2.42
CA SER A 465 5.88 -12.36 -0.94
C SER A 465 5.22 -11.12 -0.32
N VAL A 466 4.97 -10.10 -1.15
CA VAL A 466 4.16 -8.93 -0.83
C VAL A 466 3.56 -8.36 -2.11
N LEU A 467 2.24 -8.19 -2.13
CA LEU A 467 1.49 -7.38 -3.06
C LEU A 467 1.10 -6.08 -2.32
N PRO A 468 1.80 -4.96 -2.53
CA PRO A 468 1.65 -3.79 -1.65
C PRO A 468 0.25 -3.18 -1.72
N GLY A 469 -0.38 -2.90 -0.58
CA GLY A 469 -1.70 -2.27 -0.51
C GLY A 469 -1.80 -0.96 -1.32
N ALA A 470 -0.71 -0.20 -1.40
CA ALA A 470 -0.63 1.04 -2.15
C ALA A 470 -0.85 0.90 -3.67
N PHE A 471 -0.55 -0.26 -4.27
CA PHE A 471 -0.87 -0.55 -5.67
C PHE A 471 -0.87 -2.05 -5.97
N SER A 472 -1.99 -2.71 -5.66
CA SER A 472 -2.19 -4.15 -5.91
C SER A 472 -3.62 -4.47 -6.33
N ALA A 473 -3.87 -5.70 -6.74
CA ALA A 473 -5.19 -6.18 -7.14
C ALA A 473 -5.36 -7.65 -6.73
N TYR A 474 -6.62 -8.04 -6.48
CA TYR A 474 -7.01 -9.34 -5.95
C TYR A 474 -8.27 -9.82 -6.67
N ARG A 475 -8.35 -11.12 -6.98
CA ARG A 475 -9.58 -11.72 -7.48
C ARG A 475 -10.50 -12.00 -6.29
N PHE A 476 -11.74 -11.50 -6.31
CA PHE A 476 -12.60 -11.52 -5.12
C PHE A 476 -12.90 -12.95 -4.62
N ARG A 477 -13.25 -13.89 -5.51
CA ARG A 477 -13.43 -15.30 -5.13
C ARG A 477 -12.15 -15.98 -4.60
N ALA A 478 -10.96 -15.46 -4.93
CA ALA A 478 -9.71 -15.97 -4.40
C ALA A 478 -9.47 -15.48 -2.96
N ILE A 479 -9.71 -14.20 -2.67
CA ILE A 479 -9.43 -13.59 -1.36
C ILE A 479 -10.45 -13.98 -0.28
N MET A 480 -11.72 -14.18 -0.64
CA MET A 480 -12.81 -14.49 0.31
C MET A 480 -12.58 -15.76 1.14
N GLY A 481 -13.13 -15.78 2.36
CA GLY A 481 -12.92 -16.84 3.36
C GLY A 481 -11.58 -16.71 4.07
N ARG A 482 -10.92 -17.84 4.36
CA ARG A 482 -9.70 -17.94 5.19
C ARG A 482 -8.63 -16.85 4.97
N PRO A 483 -8.29 -16.39 3.75
CA PRO A 483 -7.31 -15.31 3.59
C PRO A 483 -7.77 -13.99 4.20
N LEU A 484 -9.04 -13.60 4.02
CA LEU A 484 -9.62 -12.44 4.69
C LEU A 484 -9.85 -12.66 6.19
N GLU A 485 -10.27 -13.85 6.62
CA GLU A 485 -10.41 -14.18 8.05
C GLU A 485 -9.08 -13.96 8.80
N GLN A 486 -7.99 -14.52 8.25
CA GLN A 486 -6.65 -14.39 8.81
C GLN A 486 -6.08 -12.97 8.69
N TYR A 487 -6.53 -12.17 7.71
CA TYR A 487 -6.20 -10.76 7.57
C TYR A 487 -6.89 -9.89 8.63
N PHE A 488 -8.20 -10.08 8.81
CA PHE A 488 -9.02 -9.32 9.76
C PHE A 488 -8.77 -9.70 11.23
N HIS A 489 -8.02 -10.77 11.52
CA HIS A 489 -7.44 -10.97 12.85
C HIS A 489 -6.55 -9.79 13.32
N GLY A 490 -6.01 -8.99 12.38
CA GLY A 490 -5.27 -7.76 12.67
C GLY A 490 -6.13 -6.54 13.03
N ASP A 491 -7.46 -6.67 13.01
CA ASP A 491 -8.39 -5.55 13.20
C ASP A 491 -8.75 -5.33 14.68
N HIS A 492 -8.38 -4.17 15.22
CA HIS A 492 -8.66 -3.81 16.62
C HIS A 492 -10.16 -3.77 16.95
N THR A 493 -11.03 -3.45 15.97
CA THR A 493 -12.49 -3.44 16.20
C THR A 493 -13.04 -4.85 16.42
N LEU A 494 -12.37 -5.88 15.90
CA LEU A 494 -12.74 -7.29 16.09
C LEU A 494 -12.04 -7.93 17.30
N SER A 495 -11.05 -7.27 17.94
CA SER A 495 -10.28 -7.84 19.05
C SER A 495 -11.14 -8.49 20.15
N LYS A 496 -12.22 -7.81 20.55
CA LYS A 496 -13.15 -8.28 21.59
C LYS A 496 -13.96 -9.50 21.15
N VAL A 497 -14.33 -9.58 19.87
CA VAL A 497 -15.13 -10.66 19.28
C VAL A 497 -14.28 -11.91 19.03
N LEU A 498 -13.03 -11.71 18.60
CA LEU A 498 -12.08 -12.77 18.29
C LEU A 498 -11.37 -13.34 19.53
N GLY A 499 -11.44 -12.65 20.67
CA GLY A 499 -10.82 -13.10 21.92
C GLY A 499 -9.32 -13.40 21.74
N PRO A 500 -8.84 -14.61 22.08
CA PRO A 500 -7.44 -15.01 21.87
C PRO A 500 -6.92 -14.95 20.41
N LYS A 501 -7.81 -14.84 19.42
CA LYS A 501 -7.46 -14.63 17.99
C LYS A 501 -7.48 -13.15 17.57
N GLY A 502 -7.92 -12.24 18.45
CA GLY A 502 -7.98 -10.81 18.17
C GLY A 502 -6.64 -10.12 18.43
N ILE A 503 -6.26 -9.15 17.59
CA ILE A 503 -4.94 -8.52 17.64
C ILE A 503 -4.52 -8.10 19.04
N ASP A 504 -5.40 -7.47 19.83
CA ASP A 504 -5.02 -6.93 21.14
C ASP A 504 -4.60 -8.00 22.16
N ALA A 505 -5.17 -9.21 22.09
CA ALA A 505 -4.82 -10.35 22.92
C ALA A 505 -3.61 -11.15 22.40
N MET A 506 -3.10 -10.84 21.20
CA MET A 506 -1.96 -11.55 20.62
C MET A 506 -0.62 -11.21 21.28
N ASN A 507 0.31 -12.16 21.20
CA ASN A 507 1.71 -11.91 21.52
C ASN A 507 2.35 -10.89 20.55
N ILE A 508 3.39 -10.21 21.02
CA ILE A 508 4.05 -9.11 20.29
C ILE A 508 4.65 -9.55 18.93
N PHE A 509 5.00 -10.83 18.77
CA PHE A 509 5.43 -11.39 17.48
C PHE A 509 4.30 -11.36 16.45
N LYS A 510 3.11 -11.89 16.79
CA LYS A 510 1.93 -11.82 15.92
C LYS A 510 1.46 -10.38 15.72
N LYS A 511 1.57 -9.49 16.72
CA LYS A 511 1.27 -8.06 16.52
C LYS A 511 2.21 -7.41 15.47
N ASN A 512 3.51 -7.72 15.49
CA ASN A 512 4.44 -7.25 14.45
C ASN A 512 4.14 -7.86 13.06
N MET A 513 3.64 -9.09 12.98
CA MET A 513 3.21 -9.73 11.73
C MET A 513 2.16 -8.87 10.99
N PHE A 514 1.23 -8.25 11.71
CA PHE A 514 0.24 -7.30 11.18
C PHE A 514 0.76 -5.86 10.96
N LEU A 515 2.08 -5.64 10.97
CA LEU A 515 2.72 -4.45 10.35
C LEU A 515 3.12 -4.70 8.88
N ALA A 516 2.94 -5.93 8.39
CA ALA A 516 3.09 -6.32 7.00
C ALA A 516 1.98 -7.32 6.62
N GLU A 517 0.75 -6.97 6.96
CA GLU A 517 -0.47 -7.75 6.78
C GLU A 517 -0.70 -8.21 5.33
N ASP A 518 -0.28 -7.38 4.36
CA ASP A 518 -0.30 -7.70 2.93
C ASP A 518 0.54 -8.97 2.62
N ARG A 519 1.60 -9.26 3.40
CA ARG A 519 2.41 -10.49 3.27
C ARG A 519 1.68 -11.74 3.76
N ILE A 520 0.92 -11.60 4.85
CA ILE A 520 0.09 -12.67 5.40
C ILE A 520 -0.95 -13.07 4.35
N LEU A 521 -1.63 -12.07 3.79
CA LEU A 521 -2.63 -12.22 2.74
C LEU A 521 -2.08 -12.95 1.51
N CYS A 522 -0.88 -12.58 1.06
CA CYS A 522 -0.19 -13.26 -0.03
C CYS A 522 0.07 -14.74 0.25
N PHE A 523 0.50 -15.08 1.47
CA PHE A 523 0.72 -16.48 1.85
C PHE A 523 -0.60 -17.26 1.94
N GLU A 524 -1.62 -16.70 2.59
CA GLU A 524 -2.93 -17.36 2.75
C GLU A 524 -3.65 -17.60 1.43
N LEU A 525 -3.49 -16.71 0.44
CA LEU A 525 -4.00 -16.90 -0.92
C LEU A 525 -3.40 -18.13 -1.59
N VAL A 526 -2.07 -18.28 -1.55
CA VAL A 526 -1.36 -19.40 -2.20
C VAL A 526 -1.54 -20.70 -1.40
N ALA A 527 -1.68 -20.62 -0.08
CA ALA A 527 -1.93 -21.73 0.84
C ALA A 527 -3.43 -21.92 1.19
N LYS A 528 -4.34 -21.54 0.27
CA LYS A 528 -5.79 -21.77 0.38
C LYS A 528 -6.09 -23.22 -0.01
N ALA A 529 -6.67 -23.98 0.92
CA ALA A 529 -6.90 -25.41 0.75
C ALA A 529 -7.81 -25.72 -0.45
N GLY A 530 -7.50 -26.81 -1.18
CA GLY A 530 -8.21 -27.23 -2.38
C GLY A 530 -8.14 -26.26 -3.58
N GLN A 531 -7.37 -25.17 -3.47
CA GLN A 531 -7.30 -24.12 -4.50
C GLN A 531 -5.86 -23.96 -5.01
N LYS A 532 -5.72 -23.51 -6.26
CA LYS A 532 -4.43 -23.36 -6.97
C LYS A 532 -4.08 -21.90 -7.30
N TRP A 533 -4.57 -20.97 -6.47
CA TRP A 533 -4.33 -19.54 -6.61
C TRP A 533 -2.84 -19.24 -6.56
N HIS A 534 -2.35 -18.54 -7.58
CA HIS A 534 -0.98 -18.03 -7.62
C HIS A 534 -0.98 -16.51 -7.76
N LEU A 535 0.16 -15.90 -7.46
CA LEU A 535 0.35 -14.45 -7.50
C LEU A 535 1.34 -14.08 -8.62
N SER A 536 1.17 -12.89 -9.22
CA SER A 536 2.03 -12.43 -10.32
C SER A 536 2.42 -10.97 -10.19
N TYR A 537 3.62 -10.64 -10.64
CA TYR A 537 4.06 -9.28 -10.89
C TYR A 537 3.66 -8.85 -12.31
N VAL A 538 3.20 -7.60 -12.48
CA VAL A 538 2.68 -7.09 -13.75
C VAL A 538 3.45 -5.83 -14.16
N LYS A 539 4.64 -6.03 -14.75
CA LYS A 539 5.57 -5.00 -15.25
C LYS A 539 4.93 -3.87 -16.08
N ALA A 540 3.87 -4.18 -16.85
CA ALA A 540 3.18 -3.20 -17.68
C ALA A 540 2.33 -2.21 -16.85
N SER A 541 1.92 -2.60 -15.64
CA SER A 541 1.23 -1.73 -14.70
C SER A 541 2.24 -1.00 -13.83
N LYS A 542 2.11 0.32 -13.71
CA LYS A 542 3.00 1.16 -12.90
C LYS A 542 2.22 2.11 -12.00
N GLY A 543 2.71 2.32 -10.79
CA GLY A 543 2.24 3.31 -9.83
C GLY A 543 3.39 4.20 -9.39
N GLU A 544 3.21 5.50 -9.51
CA GLU A 544 4.12 6.51 -8.95
C GLU A 544 3.70 6.81 -7.50
N THR A 545 4.63 6.86 -6.56
CA THR A 545 4.36 7.24 -5.15
C THR A 545 5.46 8.13 -4.58
N ASP A 546 5.12 8.93 -3.58
CA ASP A 546 6.10 9.76 -2.86
C ASP A 546 6.89 8.90 -1.85
N VAL A 547 8.09 9.35 -1.46
CA VAL A 547 8.97 8.62 -0.53
C VAL A 547 9.54 9.56 0.53
N PRO A 548 9.79 9.08 1.78
CA PRO A 548 10.35 9.90 2.85
C PRO A 548 11.61 10.65 2.44
N ASP A 549 11.59 11.98 2.52
CA ASP A 549 12.74 12.85 2.24
C ASP A 549 13.62 13.07 3.49
N GLY A 550 13.02 12.93 4.68
CA GLY A 550 13.66 13.18 5.98
C GLY A 550 14.00 11.90 6.75
N ALA A 551 15.20 11.87 7.34
CA ALA A 551 15.74 10.71 8.07
C ALA A 551 14.80 10.15 9.16
N ALA A 552 14.08 11.00 9.90
CA ALA A 552 13.20 10.56 10.99
C ALA A 552 11.96 9.78 10.48
N GLU A 553 11.37 10.22 9.38
CA GLU A 553 10.25 9.52 8.73
C GLU A 553 10.76 8.22 8.08
N PHE A 554 11.88 8.29 7.37
CA PHE A 554 12.55 7.13 6.76
C PHE A 554 12.81 6.02 7.79
N ILE A 555 13.41 6.34 8.95
CA ILE A 555 13.60 5.37 10.04
C ILE A 555 12.25 4.82 10.55
N GLY A 556 11.23 5.67 10.72
CA GLY A 556 9.90 5.27 11.21
C GLY A 556 9.12 4.36 10.23
N GLN A 557 9.23 4.60 8.92
CA GLN A 557 8.73 3.71 7.88
C GLN A 557 9.47 2.37 7.92
N ARG A 558 10.81 2.42 7.99
CA ARG A 558 11.68 1.24 7.92
C ARG A 558 11.55 0.32 9.13
N ARG A 559 11.29 0.86 10.33
CA ARG A 559 10.90 0.07 11.53
C ARG A 559 9.74 -0.88 11.21
N ARG A 560 8.65 -0.35 10.64
CA ARG A 560 7.44 -1.12 10.35
C ARG A 560 7.72 -2.21 9.32
N TRP A 561 8.39 -1.85 8.23
CA TRP A 561 8.66 -2.78 7.12
C TRP A 561 9.64 -3.89 7.48
N LEU A 562 10.73 -3.59 8.22
CA LEU A 562 11.71 -4.59 8.61
C LEU A 562 11.12 -5.57 9.62
N ASN A 563 10.48 -5.09 10.70
CA ASN A 563 9.89 -5.95 11.71
C ASN A 563 8.71 -6.78 11.16
N GLY A 564 7.82 -6.14 10.39
CA GLY A 564 6.70 -6.82 9.75
C GLY A 564 7.15 -7.86 8.73
N SER A 565 8.15 -7.55 7.89
CA SER A 565 8.68 -8.51 6.92
C SER A 565 9.36 -9.70 7.62
N PHE A 566 10.11 -9.49 8.70
CA PHE A 566 10.74 -10.57 9.46
C PHE A 566 9.70 -11.50 10.09
N ALA A 567 8.71 -10.93 10.79
CA ALA A 567 7.63 -11.68 11.42
C ALA A 567 6.78 -12.47 10.40
N ALA A 568 6.41 -11.84 9.28
CA ALA A 568 5.63 -12.49 8.22
C ALA A 568 6.42 -13.55 7.44
N SER A 569 7.74 -13.38 7.26
CA SER A 569 8.61 -14.39 6.64
C SER A 569 8.73 -15.63 7.51
N LEU A 570 8.93 -15.45 8.82
CA LEU A 570 8.89 -16.55 9.78
C LEU A 570 7.52 -17.22 9.82
N TYR A 571 6.42 -16.46 9.74
CA TYR A 571 5.06 -17.02 9.66
C TYR A 571 4.88 -17.94 8.45
N SER A 572 5.23 -17.48 7.24
CA SER A 572 5.07 -18.29 6.01
C SER A 572 5.99 -19.51 5.99
N MET A 573 7.21 -19.41 6.55
CA MET A 573 8.10 -20.57 6.72
C MET A 573 7.52 -21.61 7.70
N MET A 574 7.05 -21.20 8.89
CA MET A 574 6.45 -22.11 9.87
C MET A 574 5.18 -22.80 9.36
N HIS A 575 4.37 -22.10 8.54
CA HIS A 575 3.09 -22.62 8.04
C HIS A 575 3.20 -23.26 6.65
N PHE A 576 4.40 -23.33 6.06
CA PHE A 576 4.63 -23.76 4.67
C PHE A 576 3.98 -25.11 4.34
N GLY A 577 3.93 -26.05 5.29
CA GLY A 577 3.28 -27.35 5.15
C GLY A 577 1.81 -27.29 4.66
N ARG A 578 1.11 -26.17 4.88
CA ARG A 578 -0.25 -25.95 4.34
C ARG A 578 -0.32 -25.90 2.82
N LEU A 579 0.78 -25.65 2.12
CA LEU A 579 0.81 -25.69 0.66
C LEU A 579 0.54 -27.10 0.11
N TYR A 580 0.80 -28.16 0.88
CA TYR A 580 0.42 -29.52 0.51
C TYR A 580 -1.10 -29.77 0.55
N SER A 581 -1.87 -28.93 1.27
CA SER A 581 -3.35 -28.96 1.27
C SER A 581 -3.95 -28.13 0.13
N SER A 582 -3.14 -27.44 -0.68
CA SER A 582 -3.57 -26.66 -1.84
C SER A 582 -3.79 -27.53 -3.09
N GLY A 583 -4.39 -26.97 -4.13
CA GLY A 583 -4.54 -27.62 -5.44
C GLY A 583 -3.32 -27.44 -6.37
N HIS A 584 -2.16 -27.01 -5.87
CA HIS A 584 -0.98 -26.76 -6.73
C HIS A 584 -0.37 -28.05 -7.28
N SER A 585 0.10 -27.99 -8.53
CA SER A 585 0.78 -29.11 -9.17
C SER A 585 2.15 -29.41 -8.54
N ILE A 586 2.61 -30.66 -8.64
CA ILE A 586 3.92 -31.11 -8.10
C ILE A 586 5.07 -30.20 -8.55
N ILE A 587 5.09 -29.78 -9.82
CA ILE A 587 6.10 -28.86 -10.38
C ILE A 587 6.06 -27.49 -9.65
N ARG A 588 4.88 -26.95 -9.37
CA ARG A 588 4.76 -25.68 -8.65
C ARG A 588 5.12 -25.85 -7.17
N LEU A 589 4.73 -26.96 -6.53
CA LEU A 589 5.16 -27.27 -5.17
C LEU A 589 6.69 -27.37 -5.07
N PHE A 590 7.37 -27.99 -6.03
CA PHE A 590 8.83 -28.01 -6.11
C PHE A 590 9.42 -26.59 -6.23
N LEU A 591 8.90 -25.74 -7.12
CA LEU A 591 9.35 -24.34 -7.25
C LEU A 591 9.12 -23.53 -5.96
N LEU A 592 8.03 -23.77 -5.24
CA LEU A 592 7.77 -23.14 -3.94
C LEU A 592 8.74 -23.62 -2.85
N HIS A 593 9.28 -24.84 -2.92
CA HIS A 593 10.38 -25.29 -2.04
C HIS A 593 11.70 -24.59 -2.37
N VAL A 594 12.02 -24.40 -3.66
CA VAL A 594 13.19 -23.60 -4.06
C VAL A 594 13.06 -22.16 -3.52
N GLN A 595 11.87 -21.58 -3.59
CA GLN A 595 11.59 -20.27 -3.00
C GLN A 595 11.65 -20.27 -1.46
N LEU A 596 11.20 -21.34 -0.79
CA LEU A 596 11.32 -21.48 0.67
C LEU A 596 12.79 -21.43 1.10
N VAL A 597 13.66 -22.21 0.45
CA VAL A 597 15.10 -22.23 0.75
C VAL A 597 15.74 -20.87 0.46
N TYR A 598 15.40 -20.24 -0.67
CA TYR A 598 15.85 -18.88 -0.98
C TYR A 598 15.43 -17.85 0.09
N ASN A 599 14.18 -17.87 0.52
CA ASN A 599 13.67 -16.97 1.57
C ASN A 599 14.32 -17.24 2.93
N PHE A 600 14.51 -18.51 3.30
CA PHE A 600 15.20 -18.90 4.54
C PHE A 600 16.63 -18.38 4.58
N MET A 601 17.40 -18.56 3.49
CA MET A 601 18.78 -18.05 3.40
C MET A 601 18.84 -16.53 3.46
N ASN A 602 17.88 -15.81 2.86
CA ASN A 602 17.80 -14.35 2.98
C ASN A 602 17.49 -13.89 4.41
N VAL A 603 16.60 -14.58 5.14
CA VAL A 603 16.33 -14.30 6.56
C VAL A 603 17.56 -14.59 7.43
N LEU A 604 18.28 -15.68 7.15
CA LEU A 604 19.53 -16.04 7.84
C LEU A 604 20.62 -14.98 7.65
N PHE A 605 20.86 -14.53 6.41
CA PHE A 605 21.85 -13.48 6.14
C PHE A 605 21.42 -12.11 6.67
N SER A 606 20.12 -11.80 6.69
CA SER A 606 19.60 -10.59 7.33
C SER A 606 19.86 -10.59 8.84
N TRP A 607 19.65 -11.72 9.53
CA TRP A 607 19.92 -11.86 10.97
C TRP A 607 21.39 -11.62 11.34
N PHE A 608 22.33 -12.17 10.56
CA PHE A 608 23.78 -12.04 10.79
C PHE A 608 24.44 -10.86 10.04
N SER A 609 23.65 -9.99 9.41
CA SER A 609 24.16 -8.89 8.58
C SER A 609 25.00 -7.87 9.36
N LEU A 610 24.69 -7.62 10.63
CA LEU A 610 25.43 -6.70 11.50
C LEU A 610 26.87 -7.19 11.72
N ALA A 611 27.04 -8.47 12.05
CA ALA A 611 28.35 -9.11 12.13
C ALA A 611 29.05 -9.13 10.76
N ALA A 612 28.35 -9.51 9.69
CA ALA A 612 28.91 -9.60 8.36
C ALA A 612 29.47 -8.24 7.86
N TYR A 613 28.74 -7.14 8.05
CA TYR A 613 29.20 -5.79 7.69
C TYR A 613 30.38 -5.32 8.54
N TYR A 614 30.34 -5.56 9.87
CA TYR A 614 31.47 -5.22 10.74
C TYR A 614 32.74 -5.99 10.36
N LEU A 615 32.65 -7.31 10.18
CA LEU A 615 33.75 -8.16 9.73
C LEU A 615 34.27 -7.73 8.36
N THR A 616 33.38 -7.45 7.40
CA THR A 616 33.78 -7.00 6.06
C THR A 616 34.53 -5.67 6.12
N THR A 617 34.07 -4.74 6.96
CA THR A 617 34.70 -3.43 7.15
C THR A 617 36.09 -3.58 7.77
N THR A 618 36.24 -4.34 8.85
CA THR A 618 37.53 -4.51 9.54
C THR A 618 38.54 -5.32 8.72
N VAL A 619 38.11 -6.40 8.08
CA VAL A 619 39.02 -7.28 7.30
C VAL A 619 39.48 -6.63 6.00
N ILE A 620 38.64 -5.84 5.30
CA ILE A 620 39.11 -5.09 4.12
C ILE A 620 40.06 -3.95 4.52
N MET A 621 39.84 -3.29 5.66
CA MET A 621 40.79 -2.33 6.21
C MET A 621 42.14 -2.98 6.56
N ASP A 622 42.14 -4.16 7.16
CA ASP A 622 43.38 -4.89 7.47
C ASP A 622 44.12 -5.34 6.19
N LEU A 623 43.43 -6.02 5.26
CA LEU A 623 44.01 -6.54 4.00
C LEU A 623 44.61 -5.47 3.07
N VAL A 624 44.23 -4.20 3.23
CA VAL A 624 44.76 -3.09 2.43
C VAL A 624 45.73 -2.21 3.22
N GLY A 625 45.47 -2.00 4.51
CA GLY A 625 46.23 -1.07 5.34
C GLY A 625 47.44 -1.67 6.05
N SER A 626 47.37 -2.96 6.41
CA SER A 626 48.45 -3.65 7.13
C SER A 626 49.51 -4.15 6.14
N PRO A 627 50.79 -3.76 6.30
CA PRO A 627 51.86 -4.24 5.42
C PRO A 627 52.13 -5.73 5.62
N GLN A 628 52.47 -6.44 4.54
CA GLN A 628 52.83 -7.86 4.54
C GLN A 628 54.14 -8.07 3.80
N GLU A 629 55.25 -8.12 4.56
CA GLU A 629 56.62 -8.27 4.02
C GLU A 629 56.75 -9.51 3.12
N ALA A 630 56.20 -10.66 3.55
CA ALA A 630 56.23 -11.92 2.81
C ALA A 630 55.47 -11.91 1.47
N ALA A 631 54.62 -10.90 1.23
CA ALA A 631 53.90 -10.69 -0.02
C ALA A 631 54.34 -9.40 -0.76
N ASN A 632 55.33 -8.68 -0.23
CA ASN A 632 55.75 -7.34 -0.69
C ASN A 632 54.57 -6.34 -0.81
N TYR A 633 53.63 -6.39 0.14
CA TYR A 633 52.47 -5.49 0.16
C TYR A 633 52.65 -4.37 1.19
N HIS A 634 52.49 -3.13 0.72
CA HIS A 634 52.50 -1.91 1.55
C HIS A 634 51.08 -1.46 1.95
N GLY A 635 50.95 -0.67 3.01
CA GLY A 635 49.69 -0.06 3.43
C GLY A 635 49.23 1.06 2.47
N TRP A 636 47.96 1.06 2.07
CA TRP A 636 47.41 2.01 1.08
C TRP A 636 46.08 2.63 1.56
N PRO A 637 45.82 3.94 1.37
CA PRO A 637 46.49 4.86 0.44
C PRO A 637 47.63 5.71 1.00
N PHE A 638 47.88 5.71 2.31
CA PHE A 638 48.79 6.68 2.96
C PHE A 638 50.12 6.05 3.44
N GLY A 639 50.50 4.89 2.90
CA GLY A 639 51.73 4.19 3.25
C GLY A 639 51.65 3.42 4.58
N ASP A 640 52.71 2.66 4.86
CA ASP A 640 52.81 1.67 5.96
C ASP A 640 52.65 2.26 7.37
N LYS A 641 52.83 3.57 7.53
CA LYS A 641 52.75 4.24 8.85
C LYS A 641 51.40 4.89 9.11
N VAL A 642 50.85 5.61 8.14
CA VAL A 642 49.61 6.39 8.34
C VAL A 642 48.38 5.51 8.15
N THR A 643 48.41 4.55 7.22
CA THR A 643 47.23 3.75 6.89
C THR A 643 46.76 2.85 8.05
N PRO A 644 47.62 2.09 8.75
CA PRO A 644 47.19 1.30 9.90
C PRO A 644 46.58 2.16 11.02
N ILE A 645 47.21 3.31 11.32
CA ILE A 645 46.73 4.25 12.35
C ILE A 645 45.36 4.80 11.97
N LEU A 646 45.16 5.22 10.72
CA LEU A 646 43.88 5.70 10.22
C LEU A 646 42.80 4.60 10.30
N ASN A 647 43.12 3.36 9.91
CA ASN A 647 42.18 2.24 9.95
C ASN A 647 41.75 1.88 11.38
N VAL A 648 42.68 1.96 12.35
CA VAL A 648 42.38 1.79 13.78
C VAL A 648 41.47 2.91 14.29
N ILE A 649 41.75 4.16 13.94
CA ILE A 649 40.89 5.32 14.30
C ILE A 649 39.49 5.17 13.69
N ILE A 650 39.38 4.81 12.41
CA ILE A 650 38.10 4.55 11.72
C ILE A 650 37.35 3.39 12.39
N GLY A 651 38.03 2.32 12.78
CA GLY A 651 37.46 1.20 13.53
C GLY A 651 36.85 1.63 14.87
N TYR A 652 37.56 2.44 15.65
CA TYR A 652 37.01 2.98 16.90
C TYR A 652 35.84 3.93 16.68
N ILE A 653 35.89 4.80 15.65
CA ILE A 653 34.76 5.68 15.28
C ILE A 653 33.55 4.85 14.86
N TYR A 654 33.72 3.80 14.05
CA TYR A 654 32.64 2.89 13.65
C TYR A 654 31.97 2.27 14.87
N VAL A 655 32.75 1.70 15.80
CA VAL A 655 32.22 1.06 17.01
C VAL A 655 31.53 2.07 17.93
N ALA A 656 32.11 3.27 18.11
CA ALA A 656 31.48 4.34 18.90
C ALA A 656 30.14 4.79 18.31
N PHE A 657 30.05 4.97 16.98
CA PHE A 657 28.79 5.30 16.31
C PHE A 657 27.79 4.13 16.31
N LEU A 658 28.25 2.88 16.32
CA LEU A 658 27.39 1.69 16.45
C LEU A 658 26.75 1.62 17.84
N ILE A 659 27.54 1.82 18.90
CA ILE A 659 27.07 1.94 20.29
C ILE A 659 26.08 3.12 20.41
N LEU A 660 26.37 4.26 19.77
CA LEU A 660 25.45 5.39 19.71
C LEU A 660 24.10 5.03 19.08
N GLN A 661 24.03 4.14 18.07
CA GLN A 661 22.75 3.72 17.50
C GLN A 661 21.93 2.89 18.50
N PHE A 662 22.54 2.02 19.32
CA PHE A 662 21.84 1.33 20.39
C PHE A 662 21.32 2.31 21.46
N ILE A 663 22.12 3.31 21.85
CA ILE A 663 21.71 4.35 22.82
C ILE A 663 20.55 5.17 22.26
N LEU A 664 20.65 5.67 21.02
CA LEU A 664 19.59 6.46 20.38
C LEU A 664 18.30 5.63 20.18
N ALA A 665 18.41 4.38 19.76
CA ALA A 665 17.26 3.52 19.49
C ALA A 665 16.49 3.08 20.74
N LEU A 666 17.17 2.96 21.89
CA LEU A 666 16.54 2.65 23.17
C LEU A 666 16.05 3.90 23.92
N GLY A 667 16.71 5.05 23.72
CA GLY A 667 16.42 6.29 24.47
C GLY A 667 15.44 7.25 23.81
N ASN A 668 15.42 7.39 22.48
CA ASN A 668 14.72 8.48 21.80
C ASN A 668 14.01 8.06 20.49
N ARG A 669 12.82 8.64 20.25
CA ARG A 669 12.22 8.62 18.90
C ARG A 669 13.10 9.43 17.92
N PRO A 670 13.26 9.00 16.64
CA PRO A 670 14.02 9.74 15.62
C PRO A 670 13.56 11.18 15.40
N SER A 671 12.26 11.45 15.59
CA SER A 671 11.69 12.80 15.50
C SER A 671 12.24 13.77 16.55
N GLY A 672 12.63 13.28 17.75
CA GLY A 672 13.22 14.07 18.83
C GLY A 672 14.75 14.15 18.80
N SER A 673 15.41 13.42 17.91
CA SER A 673 16.87 13.27 17.87
C SER A 673 17.44 13.34 16.44
N LYS A 674 16.75 14.07 15.55
CA LYS A 674 17.00 14.17 14.10
C LYS A 674 18.48 14.38 13.77
N ASN A 675 19.12 15.34 14.42
CA ASN A 675 20.52 15.73 14.14
C ASN A 675 21.51 14.58 14.43
N SER A 676 21.30 13.80 15.49
CA SER A 676 22.16 12.68 15.86
C SER A 676 22.06 11.53 14.87
N TYR A 677 20.85 11.25 14.37
CA TYR A 677 20.64 10.28 13.29
C TYR A 677 21.26 10.76 11.98
N VAL A 678 21.06 12.04 11.58
CA VAL A 678 21.67 12.61 10.37
C VAL A 678 23.20 12.56 10.43
N ALA A 679 23.81 12.94 11.56
CA ALA A 679 25.25 12.80 11.76
C ALA A 679 25.73 11.34 11.63
N SER A 680 24.93 10.38 12.10
CA SER A 680 25.22 8.95 11.98
C SER A 680 25.14 8.46 10.53
N PHE A 681 24.16 8.92 9.73
CA PHE A 681 24.10 8.65 8.28
C PHE A 681 25.36 9.17 7.57
N VAL A 682 25.80 10.39 7.90
CA VAL A 682 27.00 11.00 7.32
C VAL A 682 28.26 10.21 7.67
N VAL A 683 28.48 9.87 8.95
CA VAL A 683 29.69 9.14 9.39
C VAL A 683 29.74 7.73 8.79
N PHE A 684 28.64 6.96 8.84
CA PHE A 684 28.62 5.63 8.22
C PHE A 684 28.75 5.69 6.68
N GLY A 685 28.28 6.78 6.04
CA GLY A 685 28.50 7.03 4.61
C GLY A 685 29.95 7.36 4.26
N MET A 686 30.64 8.15 5.10
CA MET A 686 32.07 8.43 4.95
C MET A 686 32.91 7.15 5.08
N ILE A 687 32.66 6.35 6.12
CA ILE A 687 33.39 5.08 6.35
C ILE A 687 33.09 4.08 5.22
N GLN A 688 31.84 4.00 4.75
CA GLN A 688 31.49 3.15 3.61
C GLN A 688 32.12 3.63 2.30
N THR A 689 32.25 4.94 2.08
CA THR A 689 32.98 5.49 0.92
C THR A 689 34.45 5.10 0.95
N TYR A 690 35.11 5.20 2.11
CA TYR A 690 36.48 4.73 2.30
C TYR A 690 36.60 3.22 2.03
N LEU A 691 35.67 2.42 2.58
CA LEU A 691 35.63 0.97 2.37
C LEU A 691 35.47 0.59 0.88
N LEU A 692 34.70 1.34 0.10
CA LEU A 692 34.57 1.13 -1.36
C LEU A 692 35.88 1.43 -2.09
N VAL A 693 36.59 2.48 -1.70
CA VAL A 693 37.89 2.85 -2.27
C VAL A 693 38.95 1.78 -1.96
N LEU A 694 39.00 1.28 -0.73
CA LEU A 694 39.84 0.12 -0.36
C LEU A 694 39.45 -1.14 -1.14
N THR A 695 38.15 -1.42 -1.30
CA THR A 695 37.64 -2.59 -2.05
C THR A 695 38.05 -2.52 -3.53
N GLY A 696 37.89 -1.37 -4.19
CA GLY A 696 38.32 -1.18 -5.58
C GLY A 696 39.82 -1.38 -5.76
N TYR A 697 40.63 -1.02 -4.75
CA TYR A 697 42.07 -1.24 -4.75
C TYR A 697 42.46 -2.71 -4.45
N LEU A 698 41.70 -3.48 -3.65
CA LEU A 698 41.85 -4.94 -3.56
C LEU A 698 41.60 -5.61 -4.91
N VAL A 699 40.56 -5.17 -5.63
CA VAL A 699 40.24 -5.68 -6.97
C VAL A 699 41.40 -5.38 -7.94
N TYR A 700 41.95 -4.17 -7.92
CA TYR A 700 43.15 -3.82 -8.67
C TYR A 700 44.35 -4.72 -8.31
N ARG A 701 44.66 -4.91 -7.02
CA ARG A 701 45.73 -5.84 -6.58
C ARG A 701 45.53 -7.28 -7.08
N ALA A 702 44.30 -7.79 -7.06
CA ALA A 702 43.99 -9.15 -7.49
C ALA A 702 44.29 -9.37 -8.99
N PHE A 703 44.00 -8.36 -9.83
CA PHE A 703 44.29 -8.40 -11.27
C PHE A 703 45.73 -8.03 -11.64
N SER A 704 46.41 -7.20 -10.85
CA SER A 704 47.79 -6.77 -11.13
C SER A 704 48.87 -7.75 -10.64
N SER A 705 48.54 -8.69 -9.76
CA SER A 705 49.52 -9.57 -9.10
C SER A 705 49.91 -10.81 -9.92
N ASN A 706 49.01 -11.35 -10.76
CA ASN A 706 49.31 -12.43 -11.71
C ASN A 706 48.43 -12.27 -12.97
N PRO A 707 48.85 -12.70 -14.16
CA PRO A 707 48.04 -12.64 -15.38
C PRO A 707 46.70 -13.40 -15.27
N ILE A 708 45.63 -12.82 -15.80
CA ILE A 708 44.27 -13.41 -15.76
C ILE A 708 44.23 -14.82 -16.38
N GLY A 709 45.02 -15.07 -17.44
CA GLY A 709 45.10 -16.39 -18.10
C GLY A 709 45.81 -17.47 -17.29
N GLU A 710 46.54 -17.11 -16.23
CA GLU A 710 47.13 -18.05 -15.26
C GLU A 710 46.21 -18.25 -14.05
N GLN A 711 45.38 -17.25 -13.73
CA GLN A 711 44.40 -17.29 -12.63
C GLN A 711 43.09 -18.01 -13.01
N ILE A 712 42.68 -17.99 -14.28
CA ILE A 712 41.43 -18.58 -14.78
C ILE A 712 41.75 -19.48 -15.97
N SER A 713 41.49 -20.79 -15.83
CA SER A 713 41.75 -21.73 -16.92
C SER A 713 40.51 -21.91 -17.79
N PHE A 714 40.59 -21.45 -19.04
CA PHE A 714 39.58 -21.71 -20.07
C PHE A 714 39.85 -23.01 -20.86
N ALA A 715 40.84 -23.82 -20.46
CA ALA A 715 41.28 -25.00 -21.20
C ALA A 715 40.25 -26.15 -21.21
N SER A 716 39.38 -26.22 -20.20
CA SER A 716 38.22 -27.12 -20.18
C SER A 716 37.17 -26.63 -19.18
N GLY A 717 35.93 -27.11 -19.30
CA GLY A 717 34.87 -26.79 -18.33
C GLY A 717 35.20 -27.23 -16.90
N GLN A 718 35.97 -28.31 -16.74
CA GLN A 718 36.46 -28.76 -15.43
C GLN A 718 37.56 -27.84 -14.88
N ALA A 719 38.55 -27.48 -15.70
CA ALA A 719 39.63 -26.57 -15.28
C ALA A 719 39.10 -25.17 -14.94
N PHE A 720 38.06 -24.72 -15.66
CA PHE A 720 37.31 -23.50 -15.32
C PHE A 720 36.65 -23.65 -13.94
N TRP A 721 35.88 -24.73 -13.72
CA TRP A 721 35.25 -25.02 -12.42
C TRP A 721 36.26 -25.07 -11.27
N ASP A 722 37.40 -25.74 -11.44
CA ASP A 722 38.43 -25.85 -10.40
C ASP A 722 39.12 -24.51 -10.12
N SER A 723 39.34 -23.67 -11.14
CA SER A 723 39.90 -22.31 -10.95
C SER A 723 38.93 -21.33 -10.29
N MET A 724 37.62 -21.52 -10.47
CA MET A 724 36.55 -20.62 -10.03
C MET A 724 35.89 -21.03 -8.70
N PHE A 725 35.81 -22.34 -8.40
CA PHE A 725 35.09 -22.90 -7.25
C PHE A 725 35.87 -23.98 -6.48
N GLY A 726 36.99 -24.49 -7.02
CA GLY A 726 37.75 -25.57 -6.39
C GLY A 726 38.41 -25.16 -5.05
N PRO A 727 38.90 -26.11 -4.24
CA PRO A 727 39.54 -25.82 -2.94
C PRO A 727 40.76 -24.88 -3.06
N LYS A 728 41.45 -24.94 -4.20
CA LYS A 728 42.60 -24.12 -4.59
C LYS A 728 42.24 -22.90 -5.46
N ALA A 729 40.95 -22.59 -5.65
CA ALA A 729 40.51 -21.45 -6.45
C ALA A 729 41.20 -20.15 -6.01
N GLY A 730 41.70 -19.40 -6.99
CA GLY A 730 42.47 -18.17 -6.75
C GLY A 730 41.58 -17.07 -6.16
N VAL A 731 42.17 -16.21 -5.33
CA VAL A 731 41.46 -15.05 -4.74
C VAL A 731 40.80 -14.18 -5.81
N ALA A 732 41.44 -14.05 -6.98
CA ALA A 732 40.91 -13.33 -8.13
C ALA A 732 39.62 -13.97 -8.70
N GLY A 733 39.55 -15.30 -8.84
CA GLY A 733 38.35 -16.00 -9.36
C GLY A 733 37.12 -15.75 -8.47
N LEU A 734 37.31 -15.84 -7.15
CA LEU A 734 36.29 -15.49 -6.16
C LEU A 734 35.85 -14.02 -6.26
N ILE A 735 36.79 -13.10 -6.43
CA ILE A 735 36.52 -11.65 -6.62
C ILE A 735 35.75 -11.41 -7.93
N ILE A 736 36.08 -12.09 -9.02
CA ILE A 736 35.37 -11.99 -10.31
C ILE A 736 33.93 -12.46 -10.18
N ILE A 737 33.71 -13.62 -9.55
CA ILE A 737 32.36 -14.12 -9.25
C ILE A 737 31.58 -13.08 -8.43
N ALA A 738 32.19 -12.54 -7.37
CA ALA A 738 31.56 -11.52 -6.52
C ALA A 738 31.20 -10.24 -7.31
N ILE A 739 32.11 -9.68 -8.10
CA ILE A 739 31.83 -8.48 -8.92
C ILE A 739 30.71 -8.74 -9.93
N ILE A 740 30.77 -9.86 -10.65
CA ILE A 740 29.76 -10.20 -11.66
C ILE A 740 28.40 -10.42 -11.00
N THR A 741 28.32 -11.15 -9.88
CA THR A 741 27.04 -11.53 -9.26
C THR A 741 26.43 -10.47 -8.36
N ILE A 742 27.24 -9.66 -7.67
CA ILE A 742 26.77 -8.61 -6.77
C ILE A 742 26.47 -7.31 -7.54
N TYR A 743 27.27 -6.99 -8.57
CA TYR A 743 27.13 -5.74 -9.33
C TYR A 743 26.73 -5.97 -10.80
N GLY A 744 27.44 -6.84 -11.52
CA GLY A 744 27.24 -7.07 -12.95
C GLY A 744 25.83 -7.54 -13.32
N LEU A 745 25.27 -8.51 -12.59
CA LEU A 745 23.92 -9.03 -12.81
C LEU A 745 22.84 -7.96 -12.61
N ASN A 746 23.04 -6.98 -11.73
CA ASN A 746 22.10 -5.86 -11.56
C ASN A 746 22.10 -4.98 -12.82
N TYR A 747 23.27 -4.59 -13.35
CA TYR A 747 23.37 -3.86 -14.61
C TYR A 747 22.72 -4.64 -15.77
N VAL A 748 23.10 -5.91 -15.95
CA VAL A 748 22.57 -6.76 -17.03
C VAL A 748 21.06 -6.92 -16.91
N ALA A 749 20.52 -7.12 -15.70
CA ALA A 749 19.09 -7.20 -15.49
C ALA A 749 18.36 -5.89 -15.81
N SER A 750 18.88 -4.74 -15.37
CA SER A 750 18.24 -3.44 -15.62
C SER A 750 18.30 -3.03 -17.10
N PHE A 751 19.34 -3.43 -17.84
CA PHE A 751 19.37 -3.32 -19.31
C PHE A 751 18.37 -4.26 -19.99
N LEU A 752 18.32 -5.55 -19.62
CA LEU A 752 17.34 -6.50 -20.16
C LEU A 752 15.88 -6.15 -19.77
N TYR A 753 15.70 -5.45 -18.66
CA TYR A 753 14.41 -4.89 -18.24
C TYR A 753 14.06 -3.59 -18.98
N LEU A 754 14.97 -3.01 -19.78
CA LEU A 754 14.80 -1.75 -20.51
C LEU A 754 14.57 -0.52 -19.61
N ASP A 755 15.14 -0.51 -18.40
CA ASP A 755 15.15 0.64 -17.48
C ASP A 755 16.48 0.70 -16.69
N PRO A 756 17.60 1.03 -17.35
CA PRO A 756 18.93 0.99 -16.73
C PRO A 756 19.26 2.22 -15.86
N TRP A 757 18.47 3.29 -15.92
CA TRP A 757 18.88 4.62 -15.43
C TRP A 757 19.21 4.67 -13.94
N HIS A 758 18.47 3.93 -13.12
CA HIS A 758 18.69 3.84 -11.68
C HIS A 758 20.10 3.31 -11.32
N MET A 759 20.74 2.53 -12.21
CA MET A 759 22.13 2.06 -12.05
C MET A 759 23.18 3.16 -12.22
N PHE A 760 22.79 4.34 -12.73
CA PHE A 760 23.70 5.48 -12.94
C PHE A 760 23.43 6.61 -11.93
N HIS A 761 22.16 6.97 -11.69
CA HIS A 761 21.83 8.09 -10.80
C HIS A 761 21.54 7.72 -9.34
N SER A 762 21.07 6.50 -9.06
CA SER A 762 20.69 6.07 -7.71
C SER A 762 21.67 5.07 -7.09
N PHE A 763 22.21 4.14 -7.87
CA PHE A 763 23.13 3.10 -7.39
C PHE A 763 24.40 3.65 -6.72
N PRO A 764 25.09 4.72 -7.20
CA PRO A 764 26.25 5.26 -6.49
C PRO A 764 25.90 5.79 -5.08
N GLN A 765 24.76 6.46 -4.92
CA GLN A 765 24.27 6.92 -3.61
C GLN A 765 23.92 5.73 -2.71
N TYR A 766 23.33 4.67 -3.27
CA TYR A 766 23.02 3.44 -2.55
C TYR A 766 24.30 2.75 -2.03
N MET A 767 25.33 2.63 -2.86
CA MET A 767 26.62 2.05 -2.46
C MET A 767 27.29 2.84 -1.32
N VAL A 768 27.17 4.17 -1.31
CA VAL A 768 27.68 5.02 -0.21
C VAL A 768 26.90 4.81 1.09
N LEU A 769 25.57 4.64 1.04
CA LEU A 769 24.72 4.58 2.25
C LEU A 769 24.25 3.18 2.66
N MET A 770 24.63 2.10 1.95
CA MET A 770 24.16 0.74 2.27
C MET A 770 24.52 0.27 3.70
N SER A 771 25.65 0.73 4.24
CA SER A 771 26.04 0.52 5.65
C SER A 771 24.97 1.00 6.65
N THR A 772 24.25 2.08 6.31
CA THR A 772 23.23 2.70 7.17
C THR A 772 21.95 1.87 7.29
N TYR A 773 21.64 1.03 6.30
CA TYR A 773 20.52 0.08 6.38
C TYR A 773 20.72 -0.94 7.51
N ILE A 774 21.96 -1.39 7.72
CA ILE A 774 22.29 -2.33 8.80
C ILE A 774 22.55 -1.59 10.10
N ASN A 775 23.47 -0.61 10.09
CA ASN A 775 23.93 0.04 11.30
C ASN A 775 22.90 0.99 11.92
N ILE A 776 22.05 1.65 11.13
CA ILE A 776 21.01 2.55 11.66
C ILE A 776 19.65 1.87 11.62
N LEU A 777 19.16 1.47 10.44
CA LEU A 777 17.77 1.04 10.29
C LEU A 777 17.50 -0.29 10.98
N MET A 778 18.36 -1.31 10.82
CA MET A 778 18.17 -2.61 11.46
C MET A 778 18.35 -2.53 12.99
N ILE A 779 19.40 -1.86 13.48
CA ILE A 779 19.58 -1.60 14.92
C ILE A 779 18.34 -0.89 15.50
N TYR A 780 17.85 0.17 14.87
CA TYR A 780 16.64 0.86 15.35
C TYR A 780 15.41 -0.05 15.36
N SER A 781 15.24 -0.86 14.31
CA SER A 781 14.06 -1.71 14.13
C SER A 781 13.96 -2.81 15.17
N PHE A 782 15.06 -3.55 15.39
CA PHE A 782 15.12 -4.62 16.41
C PHE A 782 15.00 -4.05 17.83
N ASN A 783 15.69 -2.94 18.14
CA ASN A 783 15.55 -2.25 19.43
C ASN A 783 14.14 -1.65 19.64
N ASN A 784 13.32 -1.52 18.59
CA ASN A 784 11.94 -1.05 18.71
C ASN A 784 10.90 -2.13 18.40
N TRP A 785 11.22 -3.42 18.54
CA TRP A 785 10.27 -4.53 18.32
C TRP A 785 8.99 -4.47 19.19
N HIS A 786 9.07 -3.87 20.38
CA HIS A 786 7.89 -3.60 21.22
C HIS A 786 6.89 -2.62 20.59
N ASP A 787 7.34 -1.73 19.70
CA ASP A 787 6.54 -0.63 19.20
C ASP A 787 5.69 -1.07 18.00
N VAL A 788 4.50 -1.58 18.29
CA VAL A 788 3.49 -1.93 17.28
C VAL A 788 2.55 -0.77 16.95
N SER A 789 2.99 0.47 17.20
CA SER A 789 2.31 1.65 16.68
C SER A 789 2.32 1.64 15.15
N TRP A 790 1.13 1.85 14.59
CA TRP A 790 0.99 2.50 13.29
C TRP A 790 1.18 4.00 13.56
N GLY A 791 1.99 4.70 12.76
CA GLY A 791 2.37 6.11 12.98
C GLY A 791 1.26 7.13 12.70
N THR A 792 0.01 6.74 12.89
CA THR A 792 -1.21 7.53 12.71
C THR A 792 -1.60 8.12 14.05
N LYS A 793 -1.28 9.39 14.27
CA LYS A 793 -1.52 10.12 15.53
C LYS A 793 -2.97 9.96 15.99
N GLY A 794 -3.20 9.56 17.24
CA GLY A 794 -4.55 9.50 17.80
C GLY A 794 -5.21 10.89 17.93
N SER A 795 -6.54 10.97 17.81
CA SER A 795 -7.37 12.07 18.32
C SER A 795 -8.82 11.60 18.42
N ASN A 796 -9.51 12.03 19.48
CA ASN A 796 -10.95 11.82 19.66
C ASN A 796 -11.59 13.19 19.93
N ILE A 797 -12.24 13.85 18.95
CA ILE A 797 -13.10 15.03 19.21
C ILE A 797 -14.40 14.95 18.37
N ALA A 798 -15.13 13.84 18.52
CA ALA A 798 -16.37 13.55 17.76
C ALA A 798 -17.65 14.23 18.30
N GLU A 799 -17.55 15.44 18.86
CA GLU A 799 -18.66 16.07 19.63
C GLU A 799 -19.61 16.99 18.82
N SER A 800 -19.28 17.34 17.57
CA SER A 800 -19.92 18.47 16.86
C SER A 800 -21.00 18.17 15.82
N LEU A 801 -21.34 16.90 15.59
CA LEU A 801 -22.33 16.47 14.57
C LEU A 801 -23.78 16.41 15.11
N PRO A 802 -24.81 16.70 14.28
CA PRO A 802 -26.22 16.65 14.67
C PRO A 802 -26.83 15.24 14.65
N SER A 803 -27.73 14.95 15.59
CA SER A 803 -28.50 13.70 15.70
C SER A 803 -29.75 13.68 14.82
N ALA A 804 -30.17 12.50 14.34
CA ALA A 804 -31.42 12.32 13.58
C ALA A 804 -32.52 11.69 14.46
N THR A 805 -33.46 12.52 14.94
CA THR A 805 -34.60 12.11 15.77
C THR A 805 -35.83 11.71 14.95
N ILE A 806 -36.48 10.63 15.35
CA ILE A 806 -37.71 10.10 14.72
C ILE A 806 -38.94 10.91 15.15
N ILE A 807 -39.90 11.08 14.23
CA ILE A 807 -41.27 11.49 14.54
C ILE A 807 -42.26 10.47 13.97
N THR A 808 -42.92 9.72 14.85
CA THR A 808 -44.01 8.79 14.47
C THR A 808 -45.20 9.58 13.93
N SER A 809 -45.61 9.33 12.68
CA SER A 809 -46.76 10.03 12.10
C SER A 809 -48.08 9.41 12.59
N PRO A 810 -49.09 10.20 13.01
CA PRO A 810 -50.23 9.70 13.79
C PRO A 810 -51.28 8.89 13.01
N HIS A 811 -51.11 8.67 11.70
CA HIS A 811 -52.09 7.96 10.85
C HIS A 811 -51.52 6.78 10.04
N THR A 812 -50.20 6.62 9.97
CA THR A 812 -49.54 5.42 9.42
C THR A 812 -48.46 4.97 10.39
N LYS A 813 -48.31 3.66 10.62
CA LYS A 813 -47.28 3.09 11.53
C LYS A 813 -45.86 3.12 10.91
N GLU A 814 -45.53 4.21 10.22
CA GLU A 814 -44.29 4.38 9.48
C GLU A 814 -43.29 5.22 10.28
N VAL A 815 -42.05 4.76 10.31
CA VAL A 815 -40.95 5.43 11.01
C VAL A 815 -40.34 6.47 10.06
N VAL A 816 -40.43 7.73 10.46
CA VAL A 816 -40.07 8.89 9.62
C VAL A 816 -39.10 9.80 10.37
N VAL A 817 -38.08 10.27 9.66
CA VAL A 817 -37.21 11.36 10.09
C VAL A 817 -37.64 12.65 9.40
N GLU A 818 -37.74 13.73 10.15
CA GLU A 818 -37.96 15.07 9.62
C GLU A 818 -36.61 15.70 9.28
N GLU A 819 -36.42 16.08 8.02
CA GLU A 819 -35.19 16.69 7.51
C GLU A 819 -35.49 18.03 6.85
N ILE A 820 -34.59 19.00 7.01
CA ILE A 820 -34.68 20.29 6.32
C ILE A 820 -34.32 20.11 4.84
N GLU A 821 -35.26 20.45 3.97
CA GLU A 821 -35.11 20.53 2.52
C GLU A 821 -34.45 21.87 2.16
N GLN A 822 -33.29 21.81 1.50
CA GLN A 822 -32.56 22.99 1.03
C GLN A 822 -33.05 23.35 -0.38
N GLU A 823 -33.22 24.65 -0.65
CA GLU A 823 -33.59 25.11 -2.00
C GLU A 823 -32.34 25.17 -2.90
N GLN A 824 -32.50 24.87 -4.19
CA GLN A 824 -31.38 24.69 -5.14
C GLN A 824 -30.45 25.92 -5.20
N SER A 825 -30.98 27.14 -5.03
CA SER A 825 -30.20 28.38 -4.96
C SER A 825 -29.25 28.45 -3.76
N ASP A 826 -29.64 27.88 -2.61
CA ASP A 826 -28.78 27.84 -1.43
C ASP A 826 -27.66 26.82 -1.62
N ILE A 827 -27.95 25.69 -2.28
CA ILE A 827 -26.97 24.66 -2.64
C ILE A 827 -25.93 25.24 -3.61
N ASP A 828 -26.37 25.90 -4.68
CA ASP A 828 -25.46 26.52 -5.67
C ASP A 828 -24.61 27.65 -5.06
N SER A 829 -25.17 28.50 -4.20
CA SER A 829 -24.44 29.60 -3.55
C SER A 829 -23.45 29.14 -2.46
N GLN A 830 -23.60 27.91 -1.95
CA GLN A 830 -22.62 27.24 -1.10
C GLN A 830 -21.53 26.56 -1.94
N PHE A 831 -21.92 25.91 -3.03
CA PHE A 831 -21.01 25.25 -3.97
C PHE A 831 -19.99 26.22 -4.58
N GLU A 832 -20.40 27.41 -5.03
CA GLU A 832 -19.47 28.41 -5.57
C GLU A 832 -18.35 28.76 -4.56
N LYS A 833 -18.71 28.96 -3.29
CA LYS A 833 -17.77 29.26 -2.21
C LYS A 833 -16.88 28.06 -1.86
N VAL A 834 -17.31 26.83 -2.11
CA VAL A 834 -16.50 25.62 -2.00
C VAL A 834 -15.47 25.55 -3.12
N VAL A 835 -15.90 25.73 -4.38
CA VAL A 835 -15.02 25.69 -5.56
C VAL A 835 -13.90 26.73 -5.44
N GLN A 836 -14.21 27.99 -5.11
CA GLN A 836 -13.19 29.04 -4.95
C GLN A 836 -12.10 28.69 -3.91
N ARG A 837 -12.44 27.93 -2.85
CA ARG A 837 -11.48 27.47 -1.83
C ARG A 837 -10.66 26.28 -2.31
N ALA A 838 -11.26 25.33 -3.02
CA ALA A 838 -10.54 24.17 -3.59
C ALA A 838 -9.37 24.63 -4.48
N LEU A 839 -9.61 25.64 -5.33
CA LEU A 839 -8.65 26.22 -6.29
C LEU A 839 -7.47 26.98 -5.66
N THR A 840 -7.45 27.23 -4.34
CA THR A 840 -6.40 28.05 -3.69
C THR A 840 -5.15 27.21 -3.34
N PRO A 841 -3.91 27.63 -3.68
CA PRO A 841 -2.69 26.87 -3.40
C PRO A 841 -2.28 26.84 -1.91
N MET A 842 -1.67 25.73 -1.47
CA MET A 842 -1.43 25.43 -0.05
C MET A 842 -0.15 26.05 0.56
N LYS A 843 -0.12 26.12 1.90
CA LYS A 843 1.10 26.31 2.72
C LYS A 843 1.35 25.06 3.60
N LYS A 844 2.61 24.68 3.83
CA LYS A 844 2.99 23.48 4.60
C LYS A 844 2.60 23.60 6.10
N LYS A 845 2.05 22.53 6.68
CA LYS A 845 1.76 22.38 8.12
C LYS A 845 2.95 21.72 8.85
N THR A 846 3.04 21.89 10.17
CA THR A 846 4.14 21.36 11.02
C THR A 846 3.64 20.27 11.97
N ASP A 847 4.39 19.18 12.11
CA ASP A 847 4.01 18.03 12.93
C ASP A 847 4.10 18.25 14.45
N GLN A 848 2.97 18.07 15.14
CA GLN A 848 2.93 17.82 16.59
C GLN A 848 3.15 16.33 16.94
N VAL A 849 3.53 16.05 18.19
CA VAL A 849 4.09 14.78 18.68
C VAL A 849 3.07 13.92 19.45
N GLU A 850 3.21 12.60 19.38
CA GLU A 850 2.39 11.61 20.10
C GLU A 850 2.88 11.34 21.53
N ILE A 851 1.95 11.09 22.46
CA ILE A 851 2.19 10.48 23.77
C ILE A 851 1.82 8.98 23.70
N LYS A 852 2.42 8.14 24.56
CA LYS A 852 2.26 6.67 24.59
C LYS A 852 1.95 6.20 26.03
N ASP A 853 1.33 5.04 26.18
CA ASP A 853 1.14 4.38 27.48
C ASP A 853 1.62 2.90 27.48
N THR A 854 2.04 2.44 28.66
CA THR A 854 2.33 1.08 29.20
C THR A 854 2.65 -0.11 28.26
N GLU A 855 3.84 -0.69 28.42
CA GLU A 855 4.37 -1.78 27.56
C GLU A 855 5.31 -2.81 28.24
N ASP A 856 5.33 -2.97 29.57
CA ASP A 856 6.46 -3.65 30.24
C ASP A 856 6.69 -5.13 29.84
N SER A 857 5.62 -5.88 29.53
CA SER A 857 5.73 -7.21 28.93
C SER A 857 6.39 -7.20 27.55
N TYR A 858 6.06 -6.21 26.70
CA TYR A 858 6.62 -6.08 25.35
C TYR A 858 8.06 -5.56 25.38
N LYS A 859 8.41 -4.68 26.33
CA LYS A 859 9.80 -4.29 26.63
C LYS A 859 10.64 -5.52 26.98
N SER A 860 10.11 -6.46 27.77
CA SER A 860 10.79 -7.70 28.14
C SER A 860 11.06 -8.61 26.94
N PHE A 861 10.04 -8.91 26.12
CA PHE A 861 10.24 -9.69 24.88
C PHE A 861 11.23 -9.03 23.92
N ARG A 862 11.14 -7.70 23.74
CA ARG A 862 12.11 -6.91 22.95
C ARG A 862 13.53 -7.11 23.48
N THR A 863 13.75 -6.98 24.79
CA THR A 863 15.07 -7.21 25.39
C THR A 863 15.55 -8.64 25.11
N GLY A 864 14.66 -9.63 25.20
CA GLY A 864 14.92 -11.03 24.82
C GLY A 864 15.41 -11.20 23.38
N LEU A 865 14.67 -10.64 22.43
CA LEU A 865 15.02 -10.68 21.01
C LEU A 865 16.33 -9.94 20.72
N VAL A 866 16.51 -8.75 21.29
CA VAL A 866 17.68 -7.89 21.08
C VAL A 866 18.95 -8.54 21.64
N TYR A 867 18.94 -9.10 22.86
CA TYR A 867 20.14 -9.79 23.36
C TYR A 867 20.43 -11.04 22.53
N SER A 868 19.41 -11.79 22.10
CA SER A 868 19.61 -13.01 21.29
C SER A 868 20.23 -12.68 19.93
N TRP A 869 19.75 -11.63 19.28
CA TRP A 869 20.29 -11.12 18.02
C TRP A 869 21.71 -10.55 18.19
N LEU A 870 21.93 -9.72 19.20
CA LEU A 870 23.22 -9.09 19.45
C LEU A 870 24.29 -10.11 19.86
N LEU A 871 23.99 -11.01 20.80
CA LEU A 871 24.94 -12.04 21.26
C LEU A 871 25.24 -13.06 20.15
N SER A 872 24.29 -13.42 19.30
CA SER A 872 24.58 -14.30 18.15
C SER A 872 25.46 -13.63 17.09
N ASN A 873 25.30 -12.31 16.86
CA ASN A 873 26.21 -11.54 16.01
C ASN A 873 27.61 -11.39 16.64
N ILE A 874 27.71 -11.10 17.94
CA ILE A 874 29.00 -11.03 18.66
C ILE A 874 29.70 -12.40 18.67
N ALA A 875 28.96 -13.49 18.90
CA ALA A 875 29.49 -14.84 18.85
C ALA A 875 30.04 -15.19 17.45
N LEU A 876 29.35 -14.79 16.37
CA LEU A 876 29.85 -14.96 15.01
C LEU A 876 31.15 -14.16 14.78
N ILE A 877 31.25 -12.91 15.27
CA ILE A 877 32.49 -12.12 15.20
C ILE A 877 33.63 -12.86 15.89
N LEU A 878 33.46 -13.27 17.15
CA LEU A 878 34.49 -13.97 17.94
C LEU A 878 34.90 -15.30 17.30
N VAL A 879 33.93 -16.09 16.83
CA VAL A 879 34.19 -17.38 16.15
C VAL A 879 34.93 -17.18 14.83
N VAL A 880 34.81 -16.03 14.15
CA VAL A 880 35.60 -15.71 12.97
C VAL A 880 37.00 -15.20 13.34
N THR A 881 37.12 -14.20 14.25
CA THR A 881 38.36 -13.43 14.44
C THR A 881 39.27 -13.90 15.58
N THR A 882 38.75 -14.55 16.62
CA THR A 882 39.52 -14.81 17.85
C THR A 882 40.32 -16.10 17.75
N ASP A 883 41.61 -16.05 18.08
CA ASP A 883 42.53 -17.19 17.94
C ASP A 883 42.54 -18.15 19.14
N ASP A 884 41.99 -17.74 20.29
CA ASP A 884 42.02 -18.46 21.57
C ASP A 884 41.42 -19.87 21.50
N PHE A 885 40.45 -20.08 20.59
CA PHE A 885 39.83 -21.37 20.30
C PHE A 885 40.80 -22.45 19.77
N LYS A 886 42.05 -22.10 19.44
CA LYS A 886 43.15 -23.06 19.20
C LYS A 886 43.31 -24.06 20.34
N THR A 887 43.10 -23.61 21.57
CA THR A 887 43.15 -24.48 22.78
C THR A 887 42.07 -25.57 22.78
N ALA A 888 40.96 -25.35 22.07
CA ALA A 888 39.87 -26.31 21.89
C ALA A 888 39.96 -27.09 20.55
N GLY A 889 41.13 -27.09 19.90
CA GLY A 889 41.37 -27.80 18.63
C GLY A 889 40.82 -27.11 17.38
N VAL A 890 40.36 -25.86 17.49
CA VAL A 890 39.84 -25.09 16.34
C VAL A 890 41.00 -24.41 15.59
N GLY A 891 41.01 -24.50 14.26
CA GLY A 891 42.06 -23.89 13.42
C GLY A 891 42.17 -22.36 13.58
N SER A 892 43.28 -21.77 13.12
CA SER A 892 43.57 -20.33 13.28
C SER A 892 42.52 -19.43 12.62
N ALA A 893 42.24 -18.30 13.27
CA ALA A 893 41.37 -17.26 12.75
C ALA A 893 41.91 -16.69 11.43
N SER A 894 43.13 -16.15 11.46
CA SER A 894 43.79 -15.48 10.34
C SER A 894 43.97 -16.37 9.10
N SER A 895 44.45 -17.60 9.28
CA SER A 895 44.77 -18.50 8.16
C SER A 895 43.60 -19.33 7.65
N THR A 896 42.57 -19.57 8.46
CA THR A 896 41.59 -20.64 8.19
C THR A 896 40.15 -20.17 8.36
N ARG A 897 39.75 -19.67 9.53
CA ARG A 897 38.34 -19.29 9.77
C ARG A 897 37.92 -18.02 9.07
N THR A 898 38.71 -16.95 9.11
CA THR A 898 38.41 -15.69 8.39
C THR A 898 38.35 -15.91 6.88
N PRO A 899 39.36 -16.50 6.20
CA PRO A 899 39.27 -16.77 4.76
C PRO A 899 38.12 -17.72 4.40
N GLY A 900 37.82 -18.72 5.24
CA GLY A 900 36.71 -19.63 5.07
C GLY A 900 35.34 -18.95 5.14
N TYR A 901 35.13 -18.07 6.13
CA TYR A 901 33.89 -17.30 6.29
C TYR A 901 33.64 -16.38 5.10
N PHE A 902 34.66 -15.65 4.62
CA PHE A 902 34.51 -14.78 3.45
C PHE A 902 34.26 -15.55 2.15
N ARG A 903 34.91 -16.72 1.96
CA ARG A 903 34.57 -17.63 0.85
C ARG A 903 33.11 -18.08 0.90
N PHE A 904 32.63 -18.51 2.08
CA PHE A 904 31.22 -18.90 2.28
C PHE A 904 30.24 -17.75 1.99
N LEU A 905 30.52 -16.55 2.50
CA LEU A 905 29.70 -15.36 2.32
C LEU A 905 29.59 -14.96 0.83
N LEU A 906 30.73 -14.93 0.12
CA LEU A 906 30.78 -14.55 -1.29
C LEU A 906 30.15 -15.60 -2.20
N TYR A 907 30.40 -16.89 -1.99
CA TYR A 907 29.72 -17.94 -2.77
C TYR A 907 28.21 -17.97 -2.49
N SER A 908 27.77 -17.78 -1.24
CA SER A 908 26.34 -17.81 -0.90
C SER A 908 25.58 -16.62 -1.49
N THR A 909 26.15 -15.41 -1.42
CA THR A 909 25.58 -14.21 -2.04
C THR A 909 25.58 -14.32 -3.57
N ALA A 910 26.63 -14.89 -4.17
CA ALA A 910 26.66 -15.20 -5.59
C ALA A 910 25.55 -16.19 -6.02
N VAL A 911 25.36 -17.29 -5.28
CA VAL A 911 24.31 -18.29 -5.55
C VAL A 911 22.90 -17.67 -5.43
N LEU A 912 22.64 -16.86 -4.40
CA LEU A 912 21.35 -16.17 -4.27
C LEU A 912 21.12 -15.17 -5.42
N SER A 913 22.13 -14.40 -5.82
CA SER A 913 22.05 -13.49 -6.97
C SER A 913 21.82 -14.23 -8.30
N ILE A 914 22.43 -15.41 -8.48
CA ILE A 914 22.23 -16.25 -9.67
C ILE A 914 20.81 -16.83 -9.69
N ILE A 915 20.31 -17.40 -8.58
CA ILE A 915 18.93 -17.89 -8.47
C ILE A 915 17.94 -16.77 -8.84
N ARG A 916 18.16 -15.58 -8.28
CA ARG A 916 17.36 -14.38 -8.54
C ARG A 916 17.38 -13.97 -10.02
N PHE A 917 18.55 -13.91 -10.63
CA PHE A 917 18.72 -13.58 -12.04
C PHE A 917 18.09 -14.61 -12.97
N LEU A 918 18.19 -15.91 -12.66
CA LEU A 918 17.55 -16.98 -13.43
C LEU A 918 16.00 -16.90 -13.38
N GLY A 919 15.42 -16.62 -12.21
CA GLY A 919 13.98 -16.38 -12.08
C GLY A 919 13.51 -15.15 -12.86
N PHE A 920 14.31 -14.07 -12.84
CA PHE A 920 14.11 -12.89 -13.68
C PHE A 920 14.15 -13.20 -15.19
N LEU A 921 15.14 -13.97 -15.67
CA LEU A 921 15.22 -14.37 -17.08
C LEU A 921 14.01 -15.21 -17.49
N TYR A 922 13.59 -16.17 -16.66
CA TYR A 922 12.38 -16.96 -16.90
C TYR A 922 11.12 -16.07 -16.96
N PHE A 923 10.99 -15.10 -16.06
CA PHE A 923 9.90 -14.12 -16.08
C PHE A 923 9.90 -13.28 -17.35
N LEU A 924 11.05 -12.75 -17.80
CA LEU A 924 11.15 -12.01 -19.06
C LEU A 924 10.81 -12.89 -20.27
N CYS A 925 11.25 -14.14 -20.30
CA CYS A 925 10.85 -15.08 -21.36
C CYS A 925 9.33 -15.32 -21.35
N ARG A 926 8.75 -15.69 -20.19
CA ARG A 926 7.32 -15.98 -20.04
C ARG A 926 6.44 -14.79 -20.39
N THR A 927 6.84 -13.57 -20.00
CA THR A 927 6.11 -12.34 -20.34
C THR A 927 6.32 -11.93 -21.79
N GLY A 928 7.55 -11.99 -22.32
CA GLY A 928 7.87 -11.71 -23.72
C GLY A 928 7.11 -12.59 -24.70
N PHE A 929 7.09 -13.91 -24.49
CA PHE A 929 6.29 -14.85 -25.30
C PHE A 929 4.80 -14.53 -25.22
N LYS A 930 4.22 -14.27 -24.03
CA LYS A 930 2.83 -13.82 -23.91
C LYS A 930 2.58 -12.52 -24.71
N SER A 931 3.47 -11.53 -24.63
CA SER A 931 3.35 -10.25 -25.36
C SER A 931 3.50 -10.37 -26.88
N MET A 932 4.17 -11.40 -27.40
CA MET A 932 4.19 -11.70 -28.84
C MET A 932 2.90 -12.40 -29.29
N LEU A 933 2.38 -13.34 -28.47
CA LEU A 933 1.16 -14.08 -28.78
C LEU A 933 -0.10 -13.21 -28.71
N VAL A 934 -0.19 -12.31 -27.73
CA VAL A 934 -1.33 -11.37 -27.53
C VAL A 934 -1.30 -10.18 -28.52
N LYS A 935 -0.28 -10.09 -29.39
CA LYS A 935 -0.21 -9.14 -30.51
C LYS A 935 -0.67 -9.72 -31.85
N ARG A 936 -1.23 -10.93 -31.85
CA ARG A 936 -1.97 -11.54 -32.97
C ARG A 936 -3.44 -11.63 -32.62
#